data_AF-A0A8H6GX00-F1
#
_entry.id   AF-A0A8H6GX00-F1
#
_cell.length_a   1.000
_cell.length_b   1.000
_cell.length_c   1.000
_cell.angle_alpha   90.00
_cell.angle_beta   90.00
_cell.angle_gamma   90.00
#
_symmetry.space_group_name_H-M   'P 1'
#
loop_
_entity.id
_entity.type
_entity.pdbx_description
1 polymer ?
#
loop_
_entity_poly.entity_id
_entity_poly.type
_entity_poly.pdbx_seq_one_letter_code
_entity_poly.pdbx_strand_id
1 'polypeptide(L)'
;MSQPSQSIPQPSPGNQFYPDMPAMRAPGLEFVYRLVAKMHPTNGYDIENIQGTGITRSIAGIESGTVKGPGIEGTLVENSGADWAEQVHSKKIYYKLDASMPRKVAPAPPEFTTPPGTVRLIGEDGLAETPQLVKQPMPTDDPNDPLNWSRARKSMNFVPILAVTAIIFTQTSLPLIFWVLWNQEFGWSYGQLNNANALNYVGTTVGCILFIPPAVKFGRRSMYLLTTAIIFAMAIWSARMKTLTELYVSQLIFGLASATNESIVEMTIADLYFVHQRGSANGLYMVMVMIGSFLSPVIAGYMAADGNWRRCYWITTAVDGALLFYFCFFFEESKYIPRLEAQQLSSEVPTPIPATKKDNISEIQSGEMSTCITLETSNAPLYRINSDIPLLTWRQRMRLVTKTDESLLGVVRTAVVILFRFPAVMYTALTYAFCLCWISAQASIISIVFTQPPYNFGTVGVGNMSLGVFIGCILGSAYGAISDRAILWFTRKNYGYYEPEMRLQLNHFPAVCMSGGFIMFGITTAKGMHWIYPSIGSAIFGFGLGGLSDVALCVTIDSYQAITGEAFIGVAFMRNAFSIAISFALVPWLDAQGLQNMTIVMGLWALAMAFLHVPMMIWGKRIREKTEASYKRMATGTRV
;
A
#
# COMPACT_ATOMS: atom_id res chain seq x y z
N MET A 1 31.59 47.76 57.72
CA MET A 1 31.09 48.70 56.69
C MET A 1 29.69 48.27 56.30
N SER A 2 28.78 49.22 56.11
CA SER A 2 27.36 49.00 55.79
C SER A 2 27.06 49.46 54.37
N GLN A 3 26.25 48.69 53.64
CA GLN A 3 25.13 49.16 52.80
C GLN A 3 24.20 47.97 52.46
N PRO A 4 22.94 48.19 52.03
CA PRO A 4 21.83 47.32 52.41
C PRO A 4 21.16 46.55 51.26
N SER A 5 20.07 45.87 51.61
CA SER A 5 19.20 45.08 50.73
C SER A 5 18.17 45.92 49.96
N GLN A 6 17.80 45.42 48.77
CA GLN A 6 16.50 45.54 48.05
C GLN A 6 16.66 44.84 46.68
N SER A 7 15.65 44.32 46.00
CA SER A 7 14.34 43.72 46.35
C SER A 7 13.83 43.09 45.05
N ILE A 8 13.05 41.99 45.09
CA ILE A 8 12.64 41.28 43.86
C ILE A 8 11.43 41.98 43.20
N PRO A 9 11.51 42.43 41.93
CA PRO A 9 10.34 42.78 41.13
C PRO A 9 9.79 41.51 40.45
N GLN A 10 8.46 41.35 40.41
CA GLN A 10 7.84 40.25 39.68
C GLN A 10 7.93 40.44 38.15
N PRO A 11 8.03 39.35 37.36
CA PRO A 11 7.87 39.44 35.91
C PRO A 11 6.42 39.80 35.56
N SER A 12 6.23 40.99 34.99
CA SER A 12 4.96 41.39 34.39
C SER A 12 4.73 40.67 33.05
N PRO A 13 3.46 40.46 32.62
CA PRO A 13 3.10 39.29 31.81
C PRO A 13 3.41 39.42 30.31
N GLY A 14 3.69 38.28 29.65
CA GLY A 14 3.80 38.18 28.19
C GLY A 14 4.35 36.86 27.66
N ASN A 15 5.33 36.24 28.36
CA ASN A 15 6.08 35.09 27.83
C ASN A 15 5.50 33.71 28.21
N GLN A 16 4.24 33.46 27.87
CA GLN A 16 3.69 32.10 27.69
C GLN A 16 2.67 32.10 26.56
N PHE A 17 2.95 31.42 25.45
CA PHE A 17 2.05 30.53 24.67
C PHE A 17 2.72 30.13 23.33
N TYR A 18 3.13 28.85 23.26
CA TYR A 18 3.37 27.95 22.11
C TYR A 18 4.03 28.44 20.78
N PRO A 19 4.97 27.64 20.22
CA PRO A 19 5.48 27.84 18.86
C PRO A 19 4.61 27.12 17.83
N ASP A 20 3.90 27.87 16.99
CA ASP A 20 3.21 27.29 15.82
C ASP A 20 3.29 28.19 14.58
N MET A 21 3.49 27.55 13.42
CA MET A 21 3.45 28.09 12.04
C MET A 21 4.18 29.41 11.70
N PRO A 22 5.27 29.38 10.90
CA PRO A 22 5.64 30.53 10.06
C PRO A 22 4.65 30.68 8.89
N ALA A 23 4.31 31.93 8.54
CA ALA A 23 3.32 32.24 7.52
C ALA A 23 3.70 31.75 6.10
N MET A 24 2.68 31.39 5.30
CA MET A 24 2.85 31.14 3.87
C MET A 24 3.49 32.34 3.18
N ARG A 25 4.58 32.09 2.43
CA ARG A 25 5.16 33.07 1.50
C ARG A 25 4.83 32.65 0.08
N ALA A 26 4.28 33.57 -0.71
CA ALA A 26 4.04 33.34 -2.12
C ALA A 26 5.38 33.27 -2.89
N PRO A 27 5.54 32.35 -3.86
CA PRO A 27 6.68 32.36 -4.78
C PRO A 27 6.53 33.50 -5.80
N GLY A 28 7.65 33.97 -6.37
CA GLY A 28 7.65 34.90 -7.52
C GLY A 28 8.13 36.34 -7.28
N LEU A 29 8.85 36.62 -6.20
CA LEU A 29 9.54 37.91 -6.00
C LEU A 29 11.06 37.75 -6.06
N GLU A 30 11.66 38.29 -7.13
CA GLU A 30 13.11 38.53 -7.20
C GLU A 30 13.48 39.74 -6.33
N PHE A 31 14.56 39.62 -5.54
CA PHE A 31 15.07 40.72 -4.71
C PHE A 31 16.46 41.14 -5.17
N VAL A 32 16.55 42.29 -5.82
CA VAL A 32 17.82 42.88 -6.27
C VAL A 32 18.47 43.65 -5.12
N TYR A 33 19.45 43.04 -4.46
CA TYR A 33 20.23 43.68 -3.40
C TYR A 33 21.37 44.54 -3.96
N ARG A 34 21.44 45.82 -3.56
CA ARG A 34 22.51 46.74 -3.96
C ARG A 34 23.68 46.70 -2.97
N LEU A 35 24.60 45.76 -3.17
CA LEU A 35 25.89 45.76 -2.47
C LEU A 35 26.82 46.82 -3.07
N VAL A 36 27.42 47.66 -2.20
CA VAL A 36 28.42 48.67 -2.59
C VAL A 36 29.68 48.44 -1.75
N ALA A 37 30.64 47.70 -2.29
CA ALA A 37 31.92 47.46 -1.66
C ALA A 37 32.91 48.60 -2.00
N LYS A 38 33.60 49.16 -1.00
CA LYS A 38 34.79 50.01 -1.22
C LYS A 38 36.02 49.10 -1.35
N MET A 39 36.61 49.03 -2.55
CA MET A 39 37.92 48.40 -2.75
C MET A 39 39.04 49.31 -2.21
N HIS A 40 40.14 48.71 -1.74
CA HIS A 40 41.26 49.45 -1.14
C HIS A 40 42.21 50.01 -2.24
N PRO A 41 42.76 51.23 -2.13
CA PRO A 41 43.42 51.88 -3.27
C PRO A 41 44.84 51.39 -3.60
N THR A 42 45.41 50.45 -2.84
CA THR A 42 46.87 50.30 -2.68
C THR A 42 47.47 48.95 -3.07
N ASN A 43 46.66 47.96 -3.47
CA ASN A 43 47.15 46.75 -4.12
C ASN A 43 46.56 46.66 -5.53
N GLY A 44 47.40 46.38 -6.53
CA GLY A 44 46.95 46.05 -7.88
C GLY A 44 46.27 44.68 -7.87
N TYR A 45 45.00 44.64 -8.27
CA TYR A 45 44.27 43.40 -8.52
C TYR A 45 44.05 43.29 -10.03
N ASP A 46 44.85 42.47 -10.70
CA ASP A 46 44.57 42.07 -12.07
C ASP A 46 43.33 41.14 -12.06
N ILE A 47 42.21 41.70 -12.50
CA ILE A 47 41.00 40.93 -12.79
C ILE A 47 41.08 40.56 -14.27
N GLU A 48 41.28 39.28 -14.58
CA GLU A 48 41.26 38.79 -15.96
C GLU A 48 39.91 39.13 -16.61
N ASN A 49 39.95 40.03 -17.59
CA ASN A 49 38.77 40.54 -18.25
C ASN A 49 38.39 39.60 -19.40
N ILE A 50 37.31 38.82 -19.23
CA ILE A 50 36.73 38.00 -20.29
C ILE A 50 36.09 38.92 -21.35
N GLN A 51 36.91 39.35 -22.30
CA GLN A 51 36.57 39.94 -23.60
C GLN A 51 35.34 40.88 -23.65
N GLY A 52 35.45 42.12 -23.14
CA GLY A 52 34.38 43.10 -23.39
C GLY A 52 34.54 44.54 -22.85
N THR A 53 35.22 45.42 -23.59
CA THR A 53 35.04 46.90 -23.61
C THR A 53 35.43 47.78 -22.38
N GLY A 54 35.86 49.02 -22.67
CA GLY A 54 35.44 50.23 -21.91
C GLY A 54 36.34 50.80 -20.79
N ILE A 55 36.58 52.11 -20.81
CA ILE A 55 37.40 52.92 -19.85
C ILE A 55 36.81 54.37 -19.84
N THR A 56 37.06 55.38 -18.96
CA THR A 56 38.21 55.78 -18.09
C THR A 56 37.78 56.70 -16.91
N ARG A 57 38.25 56.43 -15.67
CA ARG A 57 38.30 57.35 -14.48
C ARG A 57 36.93 57.86 -13.94
N SER A 58 36.80 58.56 -12.79
CA SER A 58 37.75 59.23 -11.86
C SER A 58 37.35 59.13 -10.36
N ILE A 59 38.06 59.78 -9.44
CA ILE A 59 38.06 59.56 -7.97
C ILE A 59 37.72 60.81 -7.12
N ALA A 60 36.83 60.68 -6.12
CA ALA A 60 36.69 61.42 -4.83
C ALA A 60 35.49 60.83 -4.05
N GLY A 61 35.30 60.90 -2.71
CA GLY A 61 36.05 61.40 -1.55
C GLY A 61 35.60 60.66 -0.26
N ILE A 62 35.96 61.12 0.95
CA ILE A 62 35.82 60.39 2.24
C ILE A 62 34.89 61.20 3.21
N GLU A 63 34.09 60.63 4.13
CA GLU A 63 34.39 60.35 5.56
C GLU A 63 33.27 59.51 6.27
N SER A 64 33.25 59.37 7.62
CA SER A 64 32.91 58.11 8.32
C SER A 64 32.19 58.21 9.71
N GLY A 65 31.69 57.06 10.24
CA GLY A 65 31.31 56.88 11.67
C GLY A 65 30.40 55.67 12.00
N THR A 66 30.88 54.65 12.72
CA THR A 66 30.27 53.27 12.80
C THR A 66 29.47 52.88 14.07
N VAL A 67 28.55 51.92 13.90
CA VAL A 67 27.77 51.16 14.89
C VAL A 67 28.03 49.65 14.73
N LYS A 68 27.95 48.86 15.82
CA LYS A 68 28.26 47.41 15.87
C LYS A 68 27.10 46.54 16.36
N GLY A 69 26.89 45.39 15.71
CA GLY A 69 26.03 44.28 16.15
C GLY A 69 26.49 42.93 15.58
N PRO A 70 25.99 41.78 16.06
CA PRO A 70 26.47 40.46 15.64
C PRO A 70 26.11 40.16 14.18
N GLY A 71 27.05 40.44 13.28
CA GLY A 71 26.92 40.23 11.83
C GLY A 71 26.71 41.50 10.99
N ILE A 72 26.63 42.69 11.60
CA ILE A 72 26.46 43.97 10.88
C ILE A 72 27.31 45.07 11.54
N GLU A 73 28.10 45.75 10.73
CA GLU A 73 28.64 47.09 11.03
C GLU A 73 28.08 48.08 9.99
N GLY A 74 27.75 49.30 10.44
CA GLY A 74 27.16 50.32 9.57
C GLY A 74 27.24 51.72 10.15
N THR A 75 27.11 52.75 9.31
CA THR A 75 27.29 54.16 9.68
C THR A 75 25.98 54.93 9.56
N LEU A 76 25.59 55.68 10.59
CA LEU A 76 24.35 56.47 10.61
C LEU A 76 24.66 57.97 10.50
N VAL A 77 24.00 58.66 9.56
CA VAL A 77 23.92 60.12 9.46
C VAL A 77 22.46 60.48 9.10
N GLU A 78 21.96 61.58 9.65
CA GLU A 78 20.55 61.94 9.69
C GLU A 78 20.26 63.27 8.96
N ASN A 79 18.97 63.61 8.82
CA ASN A 79 18.38 64.73 8.07
C ASN A 79 18.42 64.60 6.52
N SER A 80 17.38 64.99 5.79
CA SER A 80 16.05 65.50 6.21
C SER A 80 14.97 64.97 5.26
N GLY A 81 13.75 64.76 5.78
CA GLY A 81 12.63 64.32 4.97
C GLY A 81 12.01 65.46 4.15
N ALA A 82 11.63 65.15 2.91
CA ALA A 82 10.64 65.89 2.14
C ALA A 82 9.99 64.92 1.13
N ASP A 83 8.68 65.03 0.95
CA ASP A 83 7.93 64.37 -0.12
C ASP A 83 8.12 65.11 -1.48
N TRP A 84 7.28 64.72 -2.45
CA TRP A 84 6.96 65.39 -3.73
C TRP A 84 8.03 65.50 -4.84
N ALA A 85 7.72 64.83 -5.95
CA ALA A 85 8.27 65.00 -7.32
C ALA A 85 9.78 64.68 -7.53
N GLU A 86 10.27 64.40 -8.74
CA GLU A 86 9.62 64.34 -10.07
C GLU A 86 10.24 63.20 -10.92
N GLN A 87 9.71 62.98 -12.14
CA GLN A 87 10.39 62.16 -13.18
C GLN A 87 11.68 62.89 -13.63
N VAL A 88 12.72 62.27 -14.22
CA VAL A 88 12.73 61.43 -15.44
C VAL A 88 13.94 60.46 -15.42
N HIS A 89 13.83 59.34 -16.16
CA HIS A 89 14.88 58.35 -16.35
C HIS A 89 16.11 58.85 -17.14
N SER A 90 17.32 58.44 -16.72
CA SER A 90 18.18 57.51 -17.49
C SER A 90 19.59 57.37 -16.85
N LYS A 91 20.45 56.53 -17.44
CA LYS A 91 21.88 56.36 -17.09
C LYS A 91 22.17 55.81 -15.67
N LYS A 92 21.66 54.60 -15.40
CA LYS A 92 22.31 53.66 -14.47
C LYS A 92 22.92 52.53 -15.30
N ILE A 93 24.21 52.25 -15.10
CA ILE A 93 24.85 51.03 -15.60
C ILE A 93 24.66 49.97 -14.52
N TYR A 94 24.15 48.80 -14.89
CA TYR A 94 23.84 47.70 -13.99
C TYR A 94 24.90 46.60 -14.17
N TYR A 95 25.62 46.29 -13.09
CA TYR A 95 26.47 45.10 -13.03
C TYR A 95 25.67 43.97 -12.38
N LYS A 96 25.41 42.88 -13.13
CA LYS A 96 24.87 41.65 -12.57
C LYS A 96 25.99 40.93 -11.82
N LEU A 97 26.01 41.06 -10.50
CA LEU A 97 26.93 40.29 -9.66
C LEU A 97 26.29 38.91 -9.43
N ASP A 98 26.75 37.87 -10.15
CA ASP A 98 26.33 36.48 -9.91
C ASP A 98 26.94 35.93 -8.61
N ALA A 99 26.43 36.44 -7.49
CA ALA A 99 26.76 35.99 -6.15
C ALA A 99 26.08 34.64 -5.88
N SER A 100 26.65 33.56 -6.44
CA SER A 100 26.32 32.21 -6.01
C SER A 100 26.63 32.09 -4.52
N MET A 101 25.61 32.04 -3.67
CA MET A 101 25.81 31.61 -2.29
C MET A 101 26.49 30.24 -2.34
N PRO A 102 27.55 29.98 -1.54
CA PRO A 102 28.05 28.63 -1.38
C PRO A 102 26.92 27.83 -0.74
N ARG A 103 26.19 27.07 -1.58
CA ARG A 103 25.15 26.15 -1.17
C ARG A 103 25.74 25.32 -0.04
N LYS A 104 25.03 25.18 1.09
CA LYS A 104 25.33 24.09 2.02
C LYS A 104 24.99 22.79 1.30
N VAL A 105 25.94 22.33 0.50
CA VAL A 105 26.02 20.95 0.02
C VAL A 105 25.91 20.11 1.29
N ALA A 106 24.80 19.38 1.43
CA ALA A 106 24.68 18.41 2.50
C ALA A 106 25.92 17.50 2.41
N PRO A 107 26.57 17.17 3.55
CA PRO A 107 27.83 16.42 3.52
C PRO A 107 27.66 15.22 2.60
N ALA A 108 28.55 15.09 1.62
CA ALA A 108 28.37 14.20 0.48
C ALA A 108 27.92 12.82 0.98
N PRO A 109 26.78 12.29 0.48
CA PRO A 109 26.17 11.13 1.08
C PRO A 109 27.20 9.99 1.11
N PRO A 110 27.34 9.25 2.22
CA PRO A 110 28.11 8.02 2.21
C PRO A 110 27.56 7.13 1.11
N GLU A 111 28.39 6.32 0.44
CA GLU A 111 27.97 5.50 -0.71
C GLU A 111 26.71 4.69 -0.39
N PHE A 112 25.57 5.22 -0.82
CA PHE A 112 24.27 4.65 -0.48
C PHE A 112 24.03 3.49 -1.42
N THR A 113 24.33 2.29 -0.93
CA THR A 113 23.75 1.05 -1.47
C THR A 113 22.26 1.28 -1.67
N THR A 114 21.76 0.98 -2.87
CA THR A 114 20.36 1.15 -3.26
C THR A 114 19.71 -0.23 -3.42
N PRO A 115 19.54 -0.99 -2.30
CA PRO A 115 18.94 -2.32 -2.36
C PRO A 115 17.47 -2.24 -2.84
N PRO A 116 16.91 -3.34 -3.39
CA PRO A 116 15.59 -3.35 -3.99
C PRO A 116 14.52 -2.67 -3.12
N GLY A 117 13.87 -1.63 -3.65
CA GLY A 117 12.85 -0.84 -2.95
C GLY A 117 13.32 0.43 -2.22
N THR A 118 14.63 0.70 -2.14
CA THR A 118 15.13 1.99 -1.63
C THR A 118 15.03 3.05 -2.73
N VAL A 119 14.30 4.14 -2.48
CA VAL A 119 14.00 5.18 -3.49
C VAL A 119 14.32 6.56 -2.93
N ARG A 120 14.92 7.44 -3.73
CA ARG A 120 15.12 8.85 -3.38
C ARG A 120 13.83 9.63 -3.64
N LEU A 121 13.11 10.03 -2.59
CA LEU A 121 11.85 10.78 -2.70
C LEU A 121 12.04 12.30 -2.73
N ILE A 122 13.23 12.79 -2.36
CA ILE A 122 13.53 14.23 -2.30
C ILE A 122 14.75 14.53 -3.17
N GLY A 123 14.57 15.41 -4.15
CA GLY A 123 15.64 15.86 -5.06
C GLY A 123 16.74 16.63 -4.34
N GLU A 124 17.86 16.86 -5.03
CA GLU A 124 18.96 17.68 -4.53
C GLU A 124 18.52 19.14 -4.32
N ASP A 125 17.64 19.62 -5.21
CA ASP A 125 16.88 20.85 -5.09
C ASP A 125 15.55 20.60 -4.37
N GLY A 126 15.24 21.44 -3.38
CA GLY A 126 13.90 21.54 -2.78
C GLY A 126 12.85 22.18 -3.71
N LEU A 127 13.13 22.20 -5.01
CA LEU A 127 12.39 22.84 -6.10
C LEU A 127 12.26 21.89 -7.31
N ALA A 128 12.16 20.58 -7.07
CA ALA A 128 11.62 19.67 -8.07
C ALA A 128 10.12 20.02 -8.28
N GLU A 129 9.83 20.84 -9.30
CA GLU A 129 8.48 21.27 -9.66
C GLU A 129 7.65 20.09 -10.14
N THR A 130 6.97 19.47 -9.18
CA THR A 130 6.65 18.04 -9.13
C THR A 130 7.91 17.15 -9.10
N PRO A 131 7.95 16.08 -8.29
CA PRO A 131 8.72 14.93 -8.70
C PRO A 131 8.08 14.44 -10.02
N GLN A 132 8.83 14.46 -11.12
CA GLN A 132 8.44 13.69 -12.31
C GLN A 132 8.46 12.22 -11.93
N LEU A 133 7.29 11.76 -11.47
CA LEU A 133 7.09 10.44 -10.91
C LEU A 133 7.27 9.43 -12.04
N VAL A 134 8.47 8.86 -12.11
CA VAL A 134 8.82 7.82 -13.06
C VAL A 134 7.79 6.71 -12.91
N LYS A 135 6.93 6.56 -13.92
CA LYS A 135 5.89 5.53 -13.92
C LYS A 135 6.62 4.18 -13.92
N GLN A 136 6.45 3.45 -12.82
CA GLN A 136 6.94 2.10 -12.65
C GLN A 136 5.72 1.16 -12.56
N PRO A 137 5.67 0.08 -13.37
CA PRO A 137 6.50 -0.13 -14.58
C PRO A 137 6.31 1.00 -15.60
N MET A 138 7.27 1.16 -16.52
CA MET A 138 7.07 2.07 -17.66
C MET A 138 5.88 1.57 -18.48
N PRO A 139 4.86 2.41 -18.77
CA PRO A 139 3.70 1.99 -19.55
C PRO A 139 4.13 1.63 -20.97
N THR A 140 3.55 0.57 -21.54
CA THR A 140 3.77 0.21 -22.94
C THR A 140 3.15 1.26 -23.86
N ASP A 141 3.66 1.46 -25.07
CA ASP A 141 3.05 2.36 -26.06
C ASP A 141 1.72 1.83 -26.65
N ASP A 142 1.33 0.58 -26.34
CA ASP A 142 0.08 -0.03 -26.81
C ASP A 142 -1.15 0.51 -26.03
N PRO A 143 -2.17 1.08 -26.71
CA PRO A 143 -3.41 1.56 -26.08
C PRO A 143 -4.27 0.44 -25.45
N ASN A 144 -3.95 -0.83 -25.70
CA ASN A 144 -4.65 -1.97 -25.11
C ASN A 144 -4.11 -2.37 -23.72
N ASP A 145 -2.92 -1.88 -23.33
CA ASP A 145 -2.34 -2.09 -22.00
C ASP A 145 -3.30 -1.56 -20.89
N PRO A 146 -3.69 -2.39 -19.89
CA PRO A 146 -4.53 -1.98 -18.75
C PRO A 146 -4.02 -0.78 -17.97
N LEU A 147 -2.70 -0.55 -17.96
CA LEU A 147 -2.10 0.65 -17.35
C LEU A 147 -2.55 1.93 -18.07
N ASN A 148 -2.85 1.86 -19.37
CA ASN A 148 -3.26 2.99 -20.22
C ASN A 148 -4.78 3.22 -20.30
N TRP A 149 -5.61 2.32 -19.74
CA TRP A 149 -7.07 2.45 -19.87
C TRP A 149 -7.63 3.73 -19.20
N SER A 150 -8.74 4.25 -19.75
CA SER A 150 -9.42 5.42 -19.19
C SER A 150 -9.96 5.15 -17.78
N ARG A 151 -10.08 6.20 -16.94
CA ARG A 151 -10.55 6.07 -15.55
C ARG A 151 -11.90 5.33 -15.44
N ALA A 152 -12.84 5.62 -16.35
CA ALA A 152 -14.13 4.93 -16.42
C ALA A 152 -13.99 3.43 -16.74
N ARG A 153 -13.12 3.06 -17.69
CA ARG A 153 -12.85 1.66 -18.07
C ARG A 153 -12.14 0.90 -16.94
N LYS A 154 -11.28 1.57 -16.16
CA LYS A 154 -10.69 0.98 -14.94
C LYS A 154 -11.74 0.78 -13.85
N SER A 155 -12.59 1.77 -13.57
CA SER A 155 -13.64 1.63 -12.54
C SER A 155 -14.69 0.57 -12.90
N MET A 156 -15.07 0.42 -14.17
CA MET A 156 -15.98 -0.65 -14.61
C MET A 156 -15.45 -2.06 -14.33
N ASN A 157 -14.13 -2.26 -14.35
CA ASN A 157 -13.52 -3.54 -14.01
C ASN A 157 -13.20 -3.66 -12.50
N PHE A 158 -12.85 -2.56 -11.83
CA PHE A 158 -12.43 -2.60 -10.42
C PHE A 158 -13.60 -2.63 -9.42
N VAL A 159 -14.69 -1.90 -9.67
CA VAL A 159 -15.89 -1.90 -8.80
C VAL A 159 -16.54 -3.29 -8.62
N PRO A 160 -16.75 -4.13 -9.66
CA PRO A 160 -17.34 -5.46 -9.46
C PRO A 160 -16.40 -6.42 -8.70
N ILE A 161 -15.08 -6.26 -8.81
CA ILE A 161 -14.10 -7.01 -8.01
C ILE A 161 -14.28 -6.67 -6.52
N LEU A 162 -14.35 -5.38 -6.20
CA LEU A 162 -14.57 -4.90 -4.82
C LEU A 162 -15.90 -5.41 -4.24
N ALA A 163 -16.95 -5.48 -5.06
CA ALA A 163 -18.24 -6.05 -4.65
C ALA A 163 -18.16 -7.56 -4.35
N VAL A 164 -17.50 -8.35 -5.22
CA VAL A 164 -17.25 -9.78 -4.98
C VAL A 164 -16.40 -10.01 -3.73
N THR A 165 -15.37 -9.19 -3.49
CA THR A 165 -14.61 -9.22 -2.23
C THR A 165 -15.52 -9.05 -1.02
N ALA A 166 -16.35 -8.01 -0.99
CA ALA A 166 -17.22 -7.74 0.16
C ALA A 166 -18.21 -8.88 0.45
N ILE A 167 -18.74 -9.55 -0.58
CA ILE A 167 -19.71 -10.65 -0.42
C ILE A 167 -19.03 -11.96 -0.05
N ILE A 168 -17.83 -12.24 -0.56
CA ILE A 168 -17.04 -13.39 -0.12
C ILE A 168 -16.75 -13.29 1.38
N PHE A 169 -16.24 -12.15 1.87
CA PHE A 169 -16.01 -11.96 3.31
C PHE A 169 -17.30 -11.91 4.13
N THR A 170 -18.43 -11.50 3.52
CA THR A 170 -19.76 -11.67 4.12
C THR A 170 -20.09 -13.14 4.33
N GLN A 171 -20.05 -13.95 3.27
CA GLN A 171 -20.41 -15.37 3.34
C GLN A 171 -19.46 -16.21 4.22
N THR A 172 -18.19 -15.83 4.34
CA THR A 172 -17.25 -16.43 5.30
C THR A 172 -17.61 -16.10 6.75
N SER A 173 -18.21 -14.93 7.02
CA SER A 173 -18.56 -14.50 8.39
C SER A 173 -19.99 -14.85 8.82
N LEU A 174 -20.93 -15.05 7.87
CA LEU A 174 -22.30 -15.51 8.15
C LEU A 174 -22.42 -16.74 9.08
N PRO A 175 -21.65 -17.83 8.92
CA PRO A 175 -21.86 -19.07 9.66
C PRO A 175 -21.75 -18.91 11.17
N LEU A 176 -20.75 -18.12 11.61
CA LEU A 176 -20.41 -17.87 13.02
C LEU A 176 -21.62 -17.33 13.81
N ILE A 177 -22.39 -16.44 13.20
CA ILE A 177 -23.59 -15.83 13.79
C ILE A 177 -24.73 -16.87 13.90
N PHE A 178 -24.86 -17.71 12.87
CA PHE A 178 -25.92 -18.71 12.77
C PHE A 178 -25.66 -19.94 13.64
N TRP A 179 -24.49 -20.08 14.28
CA TRP A 179 -24.20 -21.17 15.21
C TRP A 179 -25.25 -21.33 16.31
N VAL A 180 -25.78 -20.21 16.84
CA VAL A 180 -26.89 -20.23 17.81
C VAL A 180 -28.13 -20.90 17.23
N LEU A 181 -28.53 -20.49 16.03
CA LEU A 181 -29.75 -20.99 15.37
C LEU A 181 -29.58 -22.43 14.88
N TRP A 182 -28.39 -22.83 14.43
CA TRP A 182 -28.11 -24.21 14.05
C TRP A 182 -28.00 -25.14 15.27
N ASN A 183 -27.50 -24.65 16.41
CA ASN A 183 -27.55 -25.37 17.68
C ASN A 183 -29.01 -25.56 18.16
N GLN A 184 -29.88 -24.56 17.97
CA GLN A 184 -31.30 -24.64 18.33
C GLN A 184 -32.16 -25.48 17.34
N GLU A 185 -31.93 -25.37 16.02
CA GLU A 185 -32.71 -26.08 14.99
C GLU A 185 -32.27 -27.54 14.82
N PHE A 186 -30.96 -27.83 14.93
CA PHE A 186 -30.39 -29.15 14.62
C PHE A 186 -29.64 -29.83 15.76
N GLY A 187 -29.44 -29.16 16.91
CA GLY A 187 -28.71 -29.74 18.05
C GLY A 187 -27.21 -29.93 17.84
N TRP A 188 -26.62 -29.40 16.76
CA TRP A 188 -25.18 -29.55 16.47
C TRP A 188 -24.32 -28.85 17.51
N SER A 189 -23.20 -29.47 17.90
CA SER A 189 -22.34 -28.91 18.95
C SER A 189 -21.45 -27.79 18.41
N TYR A 190 -21.10 -26.83 19.26
CA TYR A 190 -20.20 -25.74 18.91
C TYR A 190 -18.82 -26.24 18.41
N GLY A 191 -18.34 -27.39 18.88
CA GLY A 191 -17.14 -28.04 18.34
C GLY A 191 -17.32 -28.53 16.88
N GLN A 192 -18.47 -29.13 16.55
CA GLN A 192 -18.79 -29.50 15.16
C GLN A 192 -18.90 -28.27 14.26
N LEU A 193 -19.59 -27.22 14.73
CA LEU A 193 -19.77 -25.97 14.00
C LEU A 193 -18.43 -25.24 13.75
N ASN A 194 -17.55 -25.23 14.74
CA ASN A 194 -16.19 -24.69 14.62
C ASN A 194 -15.30 -25.55 13.68
N ASN A 195 -15.46 -26.87 13.66
CA ASN A 195 -14.81 -27.73 12.67
C ASN A 195 -15.28 -27.44 11.23
N ALA A 196 -16.54 -27.03 11.02
CA ALA A 196 -17.00 -26.58 9.71
C ALA A 196 -16.29 -25.29 9.24
N ASN A 197 -16.02 -24.36 10.17
CA ASN A 197 -15.23 -23.16 9.88
C ASN A 197 -13.75 -23.50 9.62
N ALA A 198 -13.18 -24.46 10.36
CA ALA A 198 -11.84 -24.98 10.06
C ALA A 198 -11.74 -25.59 8.65
N LEU A 199 -12.77 -26.33 8.21
CA LEU A 199 -12.87 -26.85 6.84
C LEU A 199 -13.00 -25.75 5.77
N ASN A 200 -13.58 -24.58 6.09
CA ASN A 200 -13.53 -23.43 5.18
C ASN A 200 -12.07 -23.02 4.91
N TYR A 201 -11.26 -22.80 5.95
CA TYR A 201 -9.84 -22.44 5.79
C TYR A 201 -8.99 -23.54 5.12
N VAL A 202 -9.35 -24.83 5.30
CA VAL A 202 -8.76 -25.94 4.52
C VAL A 202 -9.08 -25.75 3.03
N GLY A 203 -10.34 -25.49 2.70
CA GLY A 203 -10.78 -25.12 1.35
C GLY A 203 -9.96 -23.95 0.81
N THR A 204 -9.85 -22.85 1.55
CA THR A 204 -9.13 -21.65 1.12
C THR A 204 -7.66 -21.92 0.85
N THR A 205 -6.99 -22.68 1.73
CA THR A 205 -5.57 -23.03 1.60
C THR A 205 -5.30 -23.91 0.37
N VAL A 206 -6.17 -24.89 0.10
CA VAL A 206 -6.08 -25.73 -1.11
C VAL A 206 -6.45 -24.94 -2.37
N GLY A 207 -7.45 -24.06 -2.27
CA GLY A 207 -7.91 -23.19 -3.36
C GLY A 207 -6.82 -22.25 -3.87
N CYS A 208 -5.96 -21.73 -2.98
CA CYS A 208 -4.79 -20.95 -3.37
C CYS A 208 -3.86 -21.78 -4.30
N ILE A 209 -3.51 -23.00 -3.91
CA ILE A 209 -2.63 -23.86 -4.73
C ILE A 209 -3.31 -24.24 -6.06
N LEU A 210 -4.63 -24.48 -6.05
CA LEU A 210 -5.37 -25.01 -7.19
C LEU A 210 -5.73 -23.95 -8.23
N PHE A 211 -6.18 -22.75 -7.84
CA PHE A 211 -6.68 -21.73 -8.77
C PHE A 211 -5.65 -20.68 -9.20
N ILE A 212 -4.60 -20.44 -8.41
CA ILE A 212 -3.62 -19.39 -8.72
C ILE A 212 -2.77 -19.72 -9.97
N PRO A 213 -2.21 -20.93 -10.16
CA PRO A 213 -1.47 -21.24 -11.39
C PRO A 213 -2.35 -21.18 -12.65
N PRO A 214 -3.61 -21.68 -12.64
CA PRO A 214 -4.58 -21.41 -13.70
C PRO A 214 -4.85 -19.92 -13.95
N ALA A 215 -4.93 -19.07 -12.92
CA ALA A 215 -5.10 -17.61 -13.09
C ALA A 215 -3.95 -16.97 -13.87
N VAL A 216 -2.72 -17.38 -13.57
CA VAL A 216 -1.52 -16.89 -14.27
C VAL A 216 -1.46 -17.45 -15.69
N LYS A 217 -1.80 -18.74 -15.90
CA LYS A 217 -1.68 -19.42 -17.20
C LYS A 217 -2.81 -19.12 -18.19
N PHE A 218 -4.05 -18.97 -17.73
CA PHE A 218 -5.26 -18.86 -18.57
C PHE A 218 -5.92 -17.47 -18.53
N GLY A 219 -5.49 -16.56 -17.66
CA GLY A 219 -6.07 -15.21 -17.54
C GLY A 219 -7.01 -15.07 -16.34
N ARG A 220 -7.13 -13.83 -15.85
CA ARG A 220 -7.80 -13.50 -14.58
C ARG A 220 -9.32 -13.62 -14.70
N ARG A 221 -9.89 -13.27 -15.87
CA ARG A 221 -11.33 -13.36 -16.12
C ARG A 221 -11.86 -14.79 -15.99
N SER A 222 -11.14 -15.78 -16.52
CA SER A 222 -11.57 -17.18 -16.46
C SER A 222 -11.80 -17.66 -15.03
N MET A 223 -10.93 -17.26 -14.11
CA MET A 223 -10.99 -17.69 -12.71
C MET A 223 -12.04 -16.93 -11.91
N TYR A 224 -12.19 -15.61 -12.13
CA TYR A 224 -13.31 -14.86 -11.52
C TYR A 224 -14.68 -15.42 -11.92
N LEU A 225 -14.89 -15.70 -13.21
CA LEU A 225 -16.15 -16.32 -13.67
C LEU A 225 -16.38 -17.69 -13.05
N LEU A 226 -15.34 -18.52 -12.97
CA LEU A 226 -15.43 -19.85 -12.37
C LEU A 226 -15.76 -19.80 -10.88
N THR A 227 -15.07 -18.97 -10.10
CA THR A 227 -15.28 -18.93 -8.65
C THR A 227 -16.54 -18.18 -8.24
N THR A 228 -16.91 -17.08 -8.90
CA THR A 228 -18.22 -16.45 -8.66
C THR A 228 -19.38 -17.40 -9.02
N ALA A 229 -19.24 -18.24 -10.05
CA ALA A 229 -20.23 -19.27 -10.37
C ALA A 229 -20.32 -20.37 -9.29
N ILE A 230 -19.17 -20.82 -8.76
CA ILE A 230 -19.14 -21.78 -7.65
C ILE A 230 -19.78 -21.15 -6.40
N ILE A 231 -19.39 -19.93 -6.03
CA ILE A 231 -19.92 -19.18 -4.87
C ILE A 231 -21.44 -19.04 -4.95
N PHE A 232 -21.98 -18.63 -6.09
CA PHE A 232 -23.42 -18.55 -6.34
C PHE A 232 -24.12 -19.91 -6.14
N ALA A 233 -23.55 -21.01 -6.66
CA ALA A 233 -24.08 -22.35 -6.45
C ALA A 233 -24.02 -22.78 -4.97
N MET A 234 -22.95 -22.42 -4.25
CA MET A 234 -22.81 -22.72 -2.83
C MET A 234 -23.78 -21.91 -1.96
N ALA A 235 -24.09 -20.67 -2.32
CA ALA A 235 -25.10 -19.87 -1.62
C ALA A 235 -26.49 -20.53 -1.68
N ILE A 236 -26.88 -21.07 -2.85
CA ILE A 236 -28.12 -21.85 -3.04
C ILE A 236 -28.12 -23.13 -2.19
N TRP A 237 -26.98 -23.82 -2.09
CA TRP A 237 -26.86 -25.04 -1.28
C TRP A 237 -26.96 -24.71 0.22
N SER A 238 -26.22 -23.72 0.71
CA SER A 238 -26.27 -23.26 2.11
C SER A 238 -27.64 -22.73 2.50
N ALA A 239 -28.41 -22.13 1.58
CA ALA A 239 -29.82 -21.75 1.84
C ALA A 239 -30.77 -22.96 2.04
N ARG A 240 -30.37 -24.17 1.61
CA ARG A 240 -31.19 -25.39 1.59
C ARG A 240 -30.67 -26.53 2.48
N MET A 241 -29.49 -26.38 3.09
CA MET A 241 -28.84 -27.43 3.87
C MET A 241 -29.68 -27.90 5.07
N LYS A 242 -29.53 -29.20 5.41
CA LYS A 242 -30.22 -29.89 6.51
C LYS A 242 -29.33 -30.84 7.32
N THR A 243 -28.16 -31.23 6.82
CA THR A 243 -27.26 -32.16 7.51
C THR A 243 -25.89 -31.54 7.82
N LEU A 244 -25.24 -32.04 8.88
CA LEU A 244 -23.89 -31.60 9.26
C LEU A 244 -22.85 -31.91 8.16
N THR A 245 -23.05 -33.00 7.42
CA THR A 245 -22.19 -33.36 6.27
C THR A 245 -22.36 -32.39 5.11
N GLU A 246 -23.57 -31.91 4.83
CA GLU A 246 -23.79 -30.82 3.85
C GLU A 246 -23.09 -29.53 4.29
N LEU A 247 -23.13 -29.17 5.58
CA LEU A 247 -22.41 -28.00 6.10
C LEU A 247 -20.89 -28.17 5.93
N TYR A 248 -20.31 -29.33 6.25
CA TYR A 248 -18.88 -29.59 6.05
C TYR A 248 -18.46 -29.53 4.57
N VAL A 249 -19.22 -30.16 3.68
CA VAL A 249 -18.93 -30.16 2.23
C VAL A 249 -19.13 -28.76 1.64
N SER A 250 -20.17 -28.03 2.05
CA SER A 250 -20.44 -26.70 1.51
C SER A 250 -19.41 -25.67 1.94
N GLN A 251 -18.95 -25.70 3.19
CA GLN A 251 -17.87 -24.84 3.68
C GLN A 251 -16.55 -25.11 2.97
N LEU A 252 -16.22 -26.37 2.71
CA LEU A 252 -14.99 -26.75 1.99
C LEU A 252 -14.99 -26.24 0.54
N ILE A 253 -16.08 -26.40 -0.20
CA ILE A 253 -16.19 -25.96 -1.59
C ILE A 253 -16.26 -24.42 -1.69
N PHE A 254 -16.99 -23.77 -0.77
CA PHE A 254 -17.02 -22.31 -0.70
C PHE A 254 -15.63 -21.73 -0.37
N GLY A 255 -14.89 -22.33 0.57
CA GLY A 255 -13.49 -21.98 0.87
C GLY A 255 -12.57 -22.14 -0.35
N LEU A 256 -12.70 -23.24 -1.08
CA LEU A 256 -11.93 -23.47 -2.30
C LEU A 256 -12.09 -22.33 -3.32
N ALA A 257 -13.32 -21.83 -3.49
CA ALA A 257 -13.61 -20.71 -4.37
C ALA A 257 -13.18 -19.35 -3.81
N SER A 258 -13.36 -19.09 -2.51
CA SER A 258 -13.04 -17.81 -1.87
C SER A 258 -11.55 -17.46 -1.94
N ALA A 259 -10.66 -18.46 -1.88
CA ALA A 259 -9.21 -18.34 -2.04
C ALA A 259 -8.77 -17.47 -3.22
N THR A 260 -9.52 -17.56 -4.32
CA THR A 260 -9.24 -16.87 -5.58
C THR A 260 -9.30 -15.35 -5.43
N ASN A 261 -10.17 -14.84 -4.55
CA ASN A 261 -10.29 -13.42 -4.26
C ASN A 261 -9.06 -12.86 -3.53
N GLU A 262 -8.32 -13.68 -2.77
CA GLU A 262 -7.18 -13.21 -1.99
C GLU A 262 -5.97 -12.86 -2.86
N SER A 263 -5.75 -13.61 -3.94
CA SER A 263 -4.55 -13.49 -4.78
C SER A 263 -4.80 -12.88 -6.16
N ILE A 264 -5.92 -13.18 -6.83
CA ILE A 264 -6.19 -12.59 -8.15
C ILE A 264 -6.49 -11.09 -8.04
N VAL A 265 -7.09 -10.62 -6.93
CA VAL A 265 -7.36 -9.19 -6.73
C VAL A 265 -6.06 -8.39 -6.67
N GLU A 266 -5.06 -8.85 -5.92
CA GLU A 266 -3.73 -8.22 -5.87
C GLU A 266 -3.02 -8.25 -7.25
N MET A 267 -3.12 -9.36 -7.99
CA MET A 267 -2.60 -9.43 -9.37
C MET A 267 -3.33 -8.43 -10.29
N THR A 268 -4.64 -8.29 -10.16
CA THR A 268 -5.45 -7.39 -11.00
C THR A 268 -5.24 -5.92 -10.64
N ILE A 269 -5.00 -5.60 -9.36
CA ILE A 269 -4.55 -4.28 -8.92
C ILE A 269 -3.17 -3.97 -9.52
N ALA A 270 -2.27 -4.96 -9.56
CA ALA A 270 -0.95 -4.80 -10.18
C ALA A 270 -1.02 -4.60 -11.70
N ASP A 271 -1.93 -5.28 -12.41
CA ASP A 271 -2.21 -5.07 -13.84
C ASP A 271 -2.78 -3.67 -14.11
N LEU A 272 -3.82 -3.24 -13.36
CA LEU A 272 -4.57 -2.02 -13.66
C LEU A 272 -3.90 -0.74 -13.18
N TYR A 273 -3.08 -0.77 -12.13
CA TYR A 273 -2.55 0.44 -11.48
C TYR A 273 -1.03 0.49 -11.45
N PHE A 274 -0.48 1.66 -11.83
CA PHE A 274 0.92 2.02 -11.60
C PHE A 274 1.26 1.99 -10.11
N VAL A 275 2.52 1.70 -9.75
CA VAL A 275 2.97 1.49 -8.36
C VAL A 275 2.43 2.54 -7.37
N HIS A 276 2.53 3.82 -7.70
CA HIS A 276 2.03 4.92 -6.86
C HIS A 276 0.52 4.95 -6.59
N GLN A 277 -0.29 4.26 -7.41
CA GLN A 277 -1.75 4.13 -7.22
C GLN A 277 -2.13 2.78 -6.61
N ARG A 278 -1.24 1.76 -6.65
CA ARG A 278 -1.50 0.43 -6.08
C ARG A 278 -1.82 0.48 -4.59
N GLY A 279 -1.12 1.32 -3.82
CA GLY A 279 -1.39 1.50 -2.39
C GLY A 279 -2.82 1.97 -2.10
N SER A 280 -3.31 2.98 -2.82
CA SER A 280 -4.70 3.46 -2.67
C SER A 280 -5.74 2.45 -3.17
N ALA A 281 -5.43 1.68 -4.22
CA ALA A 281 -6.30 0.62 -4.71
C ALA A 281 -6.41 -0.54 -3.70
N ASN A 282 -5.28 -0.98 -3.12
CA ASN A 282 -5.26 -2.00 -2.07
C ASN A 282 -5.97 -1.50 -0.80
N GLY A 283 -5.75 -0.26 -0.38
CA GLY A 283 -6.51 0.35 0.72
C GLY A 283 -8.04 0.29 0.53
N LEU A 284 -8.54 0.54 -0.69
CA LEU A 284 -9.96 0.40 -1.00
C LEU A 284 -10.44 -1.07 -0.98
N TYR A 285 -9.59 -2.01 -1.41
CA TYR A 285 -9.86 -3.45 -1.25
C TYR A 285 -9.95 -3.84 0.23
N MET A 286 -9.01 -3.44 1.08
CA MET A 286 -9.03 -3.72 2.52
C MET A 286 -10.25 -3.12 3.23
N VAL A 287 -10.70 -1.92 2.85
CA VAL A 287 -11.98 -1.36 3.35
C VAL A 287 -13.17 -2.27 3.01
N MET A 288 -13.21 -2.86 1.81
CA MET A 288 -14.26 -3.81 1.42
C MET A 288 -14.15 -5.16 2.14
N VAL A 289 -12.92 -5.61 2.44
CA VAL A 289 -12.67 -6.76 3.33
C VAL A 289 -13.22 -6.49 4.74
N MET A 290 -12.99 -5.30 5.31
CA MET A 290 -13.50 -4.91 6.64
C MET A 290 -15.04 -4.80 6.66
N ILE A 291 -15.65 -4.19 5.64
CA ILE A 291 -17.12 -4.11 5.51
C ILE A 291 -17.72 -5.52 5.43
N GLY A 292 -17.17 -6.38 4.57
CA GLY A 292 -17.62 -7.77 4.43
C GLY A 292 -17.45 -8.58 5.72
N SER A 293 -16.32 -8.44 6.42
CA SER A 293 -15.98 -9.25 7.60
C SER A 293 -16.66 -8.81 8.90
N PHE A 294 -16.97 -7.51 9.06
CA PHE A 294 -17.44 -6.97 10.35
C PHE A 294 -18.71 -6.11 10.29
N LEU A 295 -19.10 -5.54 9.15
CA LEU A 295 -20.39 -4.84 9.04
C LEU A 295 -21.51 -5.80 8.62
N SER A 296 -21.19 -6.79 7.77
CA SER A 296 -22.17 -7.79 7.35
C SER A 296 -22.71 -8.67 8.50
N PRO A 297 -21.94 -9.06 9.55
CA PRO A 297 -22.46 -9.87 10.64
C PRO A 297 -23.52 -9.16 11.49
N VAL A 298 -23.42 -7.83 11.58
CA VAL A 298 -24.43 -6.99 12.23
C VAL A 298 -25.75 -7.10 11.47
N ILE A 299 -25.71 -6.85 10.15
CA ILE A 299 -26.88 -6.91 9.27
C ILE A 299 -27.51 -8.30 9.30
N ALA A 300 -26.70 -9.36 9.17
CA ALA A 300 -27.16 -10.74 9.23
C ALA A 300 -27.73 -11.14 10.60
N GLY A 301 -27.19 -10.59 11.70
CA GLY A 301 -27.73 -10.77 13.05
C GLY A 301 -29.14 -10.21 13.20
N TYR A 302 -29.40 -8.99 12.71
CA TYR A 302 -30.75 -8.41 12.68
C TYR A 302 -31.69 -9.15 11.71
N MET A 303 -31.22 -9.52 10.51
CA MET A 303 -32.04 -10.30 9.56
C MET A 303 -32.44 -11.69 10.09
N ALA A 304 -31.60 -12.30 10.93
CA ALA A 304 -31.85 -13.59 11.56
C ALA A 304 -32.52 -13.48 12.95
N ALA A 305 -33.03 -12.31 13.34
CA ALA A 305 -33.79 -12.13 14.58
C ALA A 305 -35.11 -12.95 14.58
N ASP A 306 -35.76 -13.09 13.42
CA ASP A 306 -36.93 -13.97 13.18
C ASP A 306 -36.59 -15.48 13.26
N GLY A 307 -35.35 -15.85 13.59
CA GLY A 307 -34.82 -17.22 13.52
C GLY A 307 -34.61 -17.76 12.10
N ASN A 308 -35.14 -17.10 11.07
CA ASN A 308 -35.13 -17.57 9.69
C ASN A 308 -33.82 -17.21 8.94
N TRP A 309 -32.70 -17.76 9.41
CA TRP A 309 -31.35 -17.59 8.84
C TRP A 309 -31.25 -17.93 7.35
N ARG A 310 -32.12 -18.82 6.84
CA ARG A 310 -32.18 -19.18 5.41
C ARG A 310 -32.45 -17.98 4.50
N ARG A 311 -33.16 -16.96 4.98
CA ARG A 311 -33.38 -15.69 4.24
C ARG A 311 -32.06 -15.00 3.89
N CYS A 312 -31.07 -15.02 4.77
CA CYS A 312 -29.78 -14.36 4.56
C CYS A 312 -29.04 -14.96 3.37
N TYR A 313 -28.97 -16.29 3.27
CA TYR A 313 -28.35 -16.98 2.13
C TYR A 313 -29.13 -16.78 0.81
N TRP A 314 -30.46 -16.63 0.86
CA TRP A 314 -31.24 -16.26 -0.34
C TRP A 314 -30.95 -14.84 -0.82
N ILE A 315 -30.68 -13.89 0.08
CA ILE A 315 -30.26 -12.53 -0.33
C ILE A 315 -28.82 -12.55 -0.87
N THR A 316 -27.86 -13.24 -0.26
CA THR A 316 -26.51 -13.32 -0.85
C THR A 316 -26.55 -13.99 -2.22
N THR A 317 -27.29 -15.09 -2.37
CA THR A 317 -27.56 -15.73 -3.67
C THR A 317 -28.04 -14.74 -4.74
N ALA A 318 -28.96 -13.83 -4.40
CA ALA A 318 -29.49 -12.85 -5.35
C ALA A 318 -28.43 -11.83 -5.80
N VAL A 319 -27.54 -11.40 -4.89
CA VAL A 319 -26.46 -10.47 -5.22
C VAL A 319 -25.33 -11.17 -5.97
N ASP A 320 -24.97 -12.40 -5.59
CA ASP A 320 -24.01 -13.24 -6.33
C ASP A 320 -24.47 -13.51 -7.76
N GLY A 321 -25.76 -13.78 -7.97
CA GLY A 321 -26.34 -13.97 -9.30
C GLY A 321 -26.29 -12.70 -10.16
N ALA A 322 -26.54 -11.53 -9.55
CA ALA A 322 -26.40 -10.24 -10.22
C ALA A 322 -24.94 -9.92 -10.60
N LEU A 323 -23.98 -10.27 -9.75
CA LEU A 323 -22.55 -10.13 -10.04
C LEU A 323 -22.07 -11.13 -11.08
N LEU A 324 -22.48 -12.41 -11.01
CA LEU A 324 -22.17 -13.42 -12.02
C LEU A 324 -22.64 -12.96 -13.42
N PHE A 325 -23.85 -12.39 -13.49
CA PHE A 325 -24.35 -11.75 -14.71
C PHE A 325 -23.45 -10.58 -15.16
N TYR A 326 -23.01 -9.71 -14.24
CA TYR A 326 -22.09 -8.61 -14.56
C TYR A 326 -20.74 -9.11 -15.12
N PHE A 327 -20.11 -10.11 -14.49
CA PHE A 327 -18.84 -10.68 -14.94
C PHE A 327 -18.94 -11.36 -16.31
N CYS A 328 -20.11 -11.91 -16.66
CA CYS A 328 -20.36 -12.44 -18.00
C CYS A 328 -20.33 -11.35 -19.09
N PHE A 329 -20.96 -10.20 -18.85
CA PHE A 329 -21.25 -9.20 -19.89
C PHE A 329 -20.38 -7.93 -19.89
N PHE A 330 -19.72 -7.58 -18.78
CA PHE A 330 -19.01 -6.29 -18.65
C PHE A 330 -17.55 -6.37 -18.20
N PHE A 331 -17.11 -7.49 -17.62
CA PHE A 331 -15.74 -7.63 -17.10
C PHE A 331 -14.74 -8.01 -18.21
N GLU A 332 -13.78 -7.15 -18.51
CA GLU A 332 -12.73 -7.38 -19.52
C GLU A 332 -11.53 -8.12 -18.90
N GLU A 333 -10.75 -8.86 -19.72
CA GLU A 333 -9.54 -9.54 -19.22
C GLU A 333 -8.43 -8.52 -18.91
N SER A 334 -7.82 -8.62 -17.71
CA SER A 334 -6.75 -7.72 -17.25
C SER A 334 -5.36 -8.18 -17.67
N LYS A 335 -5.15 -9.44 -18.09
CA LYS A 335 -3.84 -9.90 -18.54
C LYS A 335 -3.46 -9.34 -19.91
N TYR A 336 -2.50 -8.41 -19.91
CA TYR A 336 -1.78 -7.98 -21.10
C TYR A 336 -0.69 -8.99 -21.49
N ILE A 337 -0.41 -9.09 -22.80
CA ILE A 337 0.74 -9.80 -23.38
C ILE A 337 1.31 -8.89 -24.48
N PRO A 338 2.60 -8.51 -24.45
CA PRO A 338 3.22 -7.69 -25.49
C PRO A 338 3.14 -8.34 -26.88
N ARG A 339 2.91 -7.52 -27.92
CA ARG A 339 2.67 -8.02 -29.29
C ARG A 339 3.79 -8.90 -29.84
N LEU A 340 5.05 -8.60 -29.54
CA LEU A 340 6.21 -9.39 -29.98
C LEU A 340 6.12 -10.86 -29.53
N GLU A 341 5.71 -11.09 -28.27
CA GLU A 341 5.53 -12.41 -27.68
C GLU A 341 4.25 -13.10 -28.21
N ALA A 342 3.16 -12.34 -28.34
CA ALA A 342 1.91 -12.83 -28.93
C ALA A 342 2.06 -13.24 -30.42
N GLN A 343 2.98 -12.60 -31.15
CA GLN A 343 3.26 -12.90 -32.56
C GLN A 343 4.12 -14.16 -32.72
N GLN A 344 5.03 -14.44 -31.78
CA GLN A 344 5.71 -15.73 -31.68
C GLN A 344 4.70 -16.86 -31.35
N LEU A 345 3.86 -16.65 -30.35
CA LEU A 345 2.77 -17.54 -29.93
C LEU A 345 1.74 -17.88 -31.02
N SER A 346 1.67 -17.09 -32.09
CA SER A 346 0.77 -17.32 -33.24
C SER A 346 1.49 -17.82 -34.50
N SER A 347 2.83 -17.96 -34.45
CA SER A 347 3.64 -18.39 -35.60
C SER A 347 3.85 -19.92 -35.71
N GLU A 348 3.37 -20.72 -34.75
CA GLU A 348 3.49 -22.19 -34.78
C GLU A 348 2.57 -22.91 -35.80
N VAL A 349 1.90 -22.18 -36.69
CA VAL A 349 1.09 -22.75 -37.78
C VAL A 349 1.74 -22.43 -39.14
N PRO A 350 2.70 -23.26 -39.62
CA PRO A 350 3.37 -23.01 -40.89
C PRO A 350 2.46 -23.34 -42.08
N THR A 351 2.08 -22.30 -42.84
CA THR A 351 1.61 -22.44 -44.22
C THR A 351 2.60 -21.71 -45.15
N PRO A 352 3.20 -22.39 -46.15
CA PRO A 352 4.26 -21.79 -46.96
C PRO A 352 3.69 -20.86 -48.03
N ILE A 353 4.13 -19.60 -48.01
CA ILE A 353 3.89 -18.64 -49.11
C ILE A 353 5.08 -18.73 -50.09
N PRO A 354 4.86 -18.84 -51.42
CA PRO A 354 5.94 -18.97 -52.39
C PRO A 354 6.86 -17.73 -52.46
N ALA A 355 8.16 -17.96 -52.60
CA ALA A 355 9.14 -16.90 -52.80
C ALA A 355 9.00 -16.24 -54.19
N THR A 356 9.09 -14.90 -54.26
CA THR A 356 9.20 -14.19 -55.55
C THR A 356 10.25 -13.08 -55.49
N LYS A 357 11.32 -13.28 -56.27
CA LYS A 357 12.31 -12.33 -56.81
C LYS A 357 12.93 -11.20 -55.94
N LYS A 358 14.27 -11.20 -55.98
CA LYS A 358 15.15 -10.02 -55.88
C LYS A 358 14.82 -8.99 -56.97
N ASP A 359 15.24 -7.73 -56.81
CA ASP A 359 16.44 -7.20 -57.50
C ASP A 359 16.75 -5.73 -57.10
N ASN A 360 17.94 -5.26 -57.50
CA ASN A 360 18.46 -3.88 -57.47
C ASN A 360 18.92 -3.27 -56.12
N ILE A 361 20.25 -3.22 -55.95
CA ILE A 361 20.98 -2.26 -55.12
C ILE A 361 21.96 -1.50 -56.04
N SER A 362 21.76 -0.20 -56.19
CA SER A 362 22.62 0.82 -56.84
C SER A 362 21.81 2.12 -56.84
N GLU A 363 22.36 3.33 -56.68
CA GLU A 363 23.73 3.80 -56.41
C GLU A 363 23.62 5.21 -55.77
N ILE A 364 24.67 5.70 -55.11
CA ILE A 364 25.15 7.10 -55.07
C ILE A 364 26.33 7.19 -54.10
N GLN A 365 27.37 7.96 -54.46
CA GLN A 365 28.59 8.14 -53.66
C GLN A 365 28.69 9.55 -53.05
N SER A 366 29.31 9.61 -51.86
CA SER A 366 30.04 10.72 -51.24
C SER A 366 29.83 12.17 -51.75
N GLY A 367 29.36 13.05 -50.86
CA GLY A 367 29.35 14.51 -51.07
C GLY A 367 29.30 15.31 -49.77
N GLU A 368 30.48 15.64 -49.24
CA GLU A 368 30.80 16.67 -48.23
C GLU A 368 30.17 16.61 -46.82
N MET A 369 30.94 17.14 -45.86
CA MET A 369 30.65 17.16 -44.43
C MET A 369 30.33 18.59 -43.99
N SER A 370 29.16 18.82 -43.37
CA SER A 370 28.83 20.10 -42.75
C SER A 370 28.00 19.90 -41.48
N THR A 371 28.60 20.28 -40.35
CA THR A 371 28.13 19.95 -39.01
C THR A 371 27.04 20.91 -38.53
N CYS A 372 25.78 20.62 -38.83
CA CYS A 372 24.63 21.23 -38.16
C CYS A 372 24.12 20.32 -37.04
N ILE A 373 24.88 20.21 -35.95
CA ILE A 373 24.33 19.71 -34.67
C ILE A 373 23.47 20.82 -34.08
N THR A 374 22.22 20.90 -34.54
CA THR A 374 21.17 21.61 -33.79
C THR A 374 20.99 20.89 -32.47
N LEU A 375 21.43 21.52 -31.39
CA LEU A 375 21.16 21.09 -30.01
C LEU A 375 19.68 21.30 -29.70
N GLU A 376 18.82 20.44 -30.26
CA GLU A 376 17.44 20.34 -29.79
C GLU A 376 17.49 19.98 -28.30
N THR A 377 16.82 20.82 -27.50
CA THR A 377 16.89 20.75 -26.05
C THR A 377 16.31 19.41 -25.60
N SER A 378 17.03 18.71 -24.71
CA SER A 378 16.65 17.40 -24.16
C SER A 378 15.42 17.47 -23.24
N ASN A 379 14.28 17.87 -23.80
CA ASN A 379 12.97 17.69 -23.21
C ASN A 379 12.74 16.19 -23.02
N ALA A 380 12.40 15.79 -21.79
CA ALA A 380 12.17 14.39 -21.45
C ALA A 380 11.15 13.76 -22.42
N PRO A 381 11.32 12.47 -22.81
CA PRO A 381 10.49 11.85 -23.83
C PRO A 381 9.01 11.93 -23.45
N LEU A 382 8.27 12.75 -24.21
CA LEU A 382 6.83 12.89 -24.07
C LEU A 382 6.19 11.56 -24.44
N TYR A 383 5.88 10.75 -23.42
CA TYR A 383 5.17 9.48 -23.55
C TYR A 383 3.86 9.69 -24.34
N ARG A 384 3.85 9.22 -25.59
CA ARG A 384 2.74 9.30 -26.53
C ARG A 384 2.29 7.88 -26.85
N ILE A 385 1.09 7.53 -26.38
CA ILE A 385 0.42 6.27 -26.74
C ILE A 385 0.35 6.19 -28.27
N ASN A 386 0.86 5.10 -28.85
CA ASN A 386 0.87 4.95 -30.30
C ASN A 386 -0.57 4.72 -30.78
N SER A 387 -1.10 5.71 -31.50
CA SER A 387 -2.50 5.76 -31.94
C SER A 387 -2.74 4.99 -33.25
N ASP A 388 -1.68 4.57 -33.94
CA ASP A 388 -1.76 3.71 -35.13
C ASP A 388 -2.11 2.26 -34.75
N ILE A 389 -1.97 1.93 -33.45
CA ILE A 389 -2.29 0.62 -32.91
C ILE A 389 -3.82 0.50 -32.68
N PRO A 390 -4.54 -0.38 -33.41
CA PRO A 390 -5.97 -0.52 -33.22
C PRO A 390 -6.31 -1.08 -31.83
N LEU A 391 -7.34 -0.49 -31.22
CA LEU A 391 -7.98 -1.01 -30.02
C LEU A 391 -8.67 -2.35 -30.33
N LEU A 392 -8.50 -3.33 -29.44
CA LEU A 392 -9.14 -4.64 -29.55
C LEU A 392 -10.66 -4.50 -29.66
N THR A 393 -11.29 -5.37 -30.46
CA THR A 393 -12.75 -5.47 -30.61
C THR A 393 -13.37 -5.93 -29.29
N TRP A 394 -14.63 -5.56 -29.00
CA TRP A 394 -15.33 -6.00 -27.77
C TRP A 394 -15.23 -7.52 -27.55
N ARG A 395 -15.49 -8.35 -28.57
CA ARG A 395 -15.33 -9.82 -28.48
C ARG A 395 -13.91 -10.30 -28.16
N GLN A 396 -12.88 -9.52 -28.49
CA GLN A 396 -11.48 -9.83 -28.20
C GLN A 396 -11.06 -9.37 -26.78
N ARG A 397 -11.62 -8.27 -26.27
CA ARG A 397 -11.47 -7.83 -24.87
C ARG A 397 -12.18 -8.77 -23.89
N MET A 398 -13.31 -9.30 -24.33
CA MET A 398 -14.13 -10.29 -23.62
C MET A 398 -13.61 -11.74 -23.78
N ARG A 399 -12.35 -11.92 -24.22
CA ARG A 399 -11.75 -13.25 -24.41
C ARG A 399 -11.65 -13.98 -23.06
N LEU A 400 -12.29 -15.15 -22.98
CA LEU A 400 -12.33 -15.96 -21.75
C LEU A 400 -10.97 -16.50 -21.33
N VAL A 401 -10.08 -16.83 -22.29
CA VAL A 401 -8.78 -17.46 -22.02
C VAL A 401 -7.66 -16.71 -22.72
N THR A 402 -6.70 -16.22 -21.94
CA THR A 402 -5.42 -15.64 -22.37
C THR A 402 -4.31 -16.59 -21.97
N LYS A 403 -3.98 -17.54 -22.86
CA LYS A 403 -2.92 -18.55 -22.65
C LYS A 403 -1.54 -17.87 -22.56
N THR A 404 -0.69 -18.37 -21.67
CA THR A 404 0.76 -18.13 -21.68
C THR A 404 1.48 -19.46 -21.41
N ASP A 405 2.74 -19.59 -21.81
CA ASP A 405 3.44 -20.89 -21.79
C ASP A 405 4.04 -21.27 -20.44
N GLU A 406 3.83 -20.46 -19.40
CA GLU A 406 4.24 -20.77 -18.03
C GLU A 406 3.75 -22.15 -17.56
N SER A 407 4.62 -22.91 -16.90
CA SER A 407 4.26 -24.20 -16.34
C SER A 407 3.53 -24.02 -15.00
N LEU A 408 2.40 -24.71 -14.81
CA LEU A 408 1.57 -24.56 -13.61
C LEU A 408 2.37 -24.88 -12.33
N LEU A 409 3.17 -25.96 -12.37
CA LEU A 409 4.07 -26.34 -11.28
C LEU A 409 5.22 -25.35 -11.09
N GLY A 410 5.66 -24.68 -12.16
CA GLY A 410 6.65 -23.61 -12.11
C GLY A 410 6.16 -22.44 -11.25
N VAL A 411 4.95 -21.93 -11.51
CA VAL A 411 4.34 -20.84 -10.72
C VAL A 411 4.27 -21.18 -9.22
N VAL A 412 3.83 -22.40 -8.87
CA VAL A 412 3.81 -22.87 -7.47
C VAL A 412 5.22 -22.93 -6.88
N ARG A 413 6.18 -23.51 -7.62
CA ARG A 413 7.58 -23.61 -7.19
C ARG A 413 8.19 -22.23 -6.97
N THR A 414 7.95 -21.26 -7.85
CA THR A 414 8.47 -19.89 -7.72
C THR A 414 7.86 -19.17 -6.51
N ALA A 415 6.56 -19.29 -6.26
CA ALA A 415 5.91 -18.75 -5.07
C ALA A 415 6.52 -19.31 -3.76
N VAL A 416 6.72 -20.62 -3.68
CA VAL A 416 7.36 -21.28 -2.52
C VAL A 416 8.82 -20.84 -2.37
N VAL A 417 9.58 -20.77 -3.47
CA VAL A 417 10.97 -20.29 -3.46
C VAL A 417 11.02 -18.84 -2.98
N ILE A 418 10.14 -17.94 -3.43
CA ILE A 418 10.09 -16.54 -3.00
C ILE A 418 9.83 -16.44 -1.50
N LEU A 419 8.82 -17.16 -0.99
CA LEU A 419 8.45 -17.17 0.43
C LEU A 419 9.65 -17.50 1.34
N PHE A 420 10.41 -18.55 1.02
CA PHE A 420 11.57 -18.96 1.83
C PHE A 420 12.88 -18.22 1.50
N ARG A 421 13.03 -17.67 0.29
CA ARG A 421 14.26 -16.98 -0.15
C ARG A 421 14.36 -15.53 0.29
N PHE A 422 13.23 -14.85 0.52
CA PHE A 422 13.19 -13.44 0.90
C PHE A 422 12.60 -13.28 2.32
N PRO A 423 13.42 -13.13 3.37
CA PRO A 423 12.93 -13.05 4.75
C PRO A 423 11.90 -11.94 5.03
N ALA A 424 11.89 -10.85 4.27
CA ALA A 424 10.85 -9.82 4.40
C ALA A 424 9.46 -10.32 3.93
N VAL A 425 9.41 -11.18 2.89
CA VAL A 425 8.16 -11.84 2.46
C VAL A 425 7.70 -12.83 3.52
N MET A 426 8.63 -13.60 4.11
CA MET A 426 8.29 -14.51 5.22
C MET A 426 7.84 -13.76 6.48
N TYR A 427 8.42 -12.61 6.79
CA TYR A 427 7.94 -11.71 7.85
C TYR A 427 6.50 -11.27 7.58
N THR A 428 6.21 -10.73 6.38
CA THR A 428 4.85 -10.35 5.98
C THR A 428 3.89 -11.54 6.09
N ALA A 429 4.27 -12.71 5.58
CA ALA A 429 3.47 -13.94 5.62
C ALA A 429 3.15 -14.37 7.05
N LEU A 430 4.15 -14.41 7.95
CA LEU A 430 3.96 -14.81 9.35
C LEU A 430 3.13 -13.79 10.12
N THR A 431 3.45 -12.50 10.06
CA THR A 431 2.68 -11.47 10.76
C THR A 431 1.23 -11.43 10.29
N TYR A 432 0.99 -11.49 8.97
CA TYR A 432 -0.38 -11.50 8.42
C TYR A 432 -1.14 -12.81 8.72
N ALA A 433 -0.44 -13.95 8.80
CA ALA A 433 -1.03 -15.22 9.23
C ALA A 433 -1.43 -15.21 10.70
N PHE A 434 -0.60 -14.69 11.60
CA PHE A 434 -0.98 -14.55 13.00
C PHE A 434 -2.10 -13.51 13.19
N CYS A 435 -2.12 -12.43 12.41
CA CYS A 435 -3.26 -11.52 12.36
C CYS A 435 -4.58 -12.23 12.00
N LEU A 436 -4.62 -13.08 10.96
CA LEU A 436 -5.85 -13.82 10.59
C LEU A 436 -6.21 -14.93 11.60
N CYS A 437 -5.19 -15.60 12.15
CA CYS A 437 -5.34 -16.61 13.21
C CYS A 437 -6.11 -16.05 14.43
N TRP A 438 -5.74 -14.86 14.91
CA TRP A 438 -6.34 -14.29 16.12
C TRP A 438 -7.74 -13.69 15.90
N ILE A 439 -8.03 -13.06 14.75
CA ILE A 439 -9.41 -12.63 14.41
C ILE A 439 -10.35 -13.85 14.30
N SER A 440 -9.91 -14.94 13.67
CA SER A 440 -10.70 -16.18 13.58
C SER A 440 -10.98 -16.78 14.97
N ALA A 441 -9.95 -16.87 15.82
CA ALA A 441 -10.10 -17.34 17.20
C ALA A 441 -11.06 -16.45 18.00
N GLN A 442 -10.95 -15.12 17.90
CA GLN A 442 -11.87 -14.18 18.56
C GLN A 442 -13.31 -14.36 18.08
N ALA A 443 -13.55 -14.42 16.77
CA ALA A 443 -14.90 -14.53 16.22
C ALA A 443 -15.59 -15.85 16.62
N SER A 444 -14.84 -16.95 16.67
CA SER A 444 -15.31 -18.23 17.20
C SER A 444 -15.57 -18.15 18.71
N ILE A 445 -14.70 -17.53 19.51
CA ILE A 445 -14.92 -17.32 20.96
C ILE A 445 -16.19 -16.50 21.21
N ILE A 446 -16.43 -15.42 20.45
CA ILE A 446 -17.66 -14.62 20.56
C ILE A 446 -18.90 -15.51 20.35
N SER A 447 -18.86 -16.32 19.29
CA SER A 447 -19.97 -17.20 18.88
C SER A 447 -20.18 -18.44 19.78
N ILE A 448 -19.23 -18.75 20.67
CA ILE A 448 -19.31 -19.88 21.61
C ILE A 448 -19.66 -19.40 23.02
N VAL A 449 -19.11 -18.26 23.47
CA VAL A 449 -19.17 -17.86 24.88
C VAL A 449 -20.29 -16.86 25.17
N PHE A 450 -20.57 -15.91 24.27
CA PHE A 450 -21.64 -14.93 24.51
C PHE A 450 -23.04 -15.53 24.37
N THR A 451 -23.15 -16.70 23.75
CA THR A 451 -24.41 -17.44 23.57
C THR A 451 -24.83 -18.20 24.83
N GLN A 452 -23.90 -18.37 25.78
CA GLN A 452 -24.08 -19.05 27.06
C GLN A 452 -24.31 -18.05 28.21
N PRO A 453 -24.74 -18.51 29.40
CA PRO A 453 -24.70 -17.70 30.62
C PRO A 453 -23.27 -17.21 30.92
N PRO A 454 -23.07 -15.96 31.38
CA PRO A 454 -24.09 -15.03 31.86
C PRO A 454 -24.75 -14.16 30.78
N TYR A 455 -24.24 -14.14 29.55
CA TYR A 455 -24.65 -13.18 28.52
C TYR A 455 -25.94 -13.57 27.80
N ASN A 456 -26.10 -14.85 27.43
CA ASN A 456 -27.27 -15.39 26.72
C ASN A 456 -27.67 -14.61 25.45
N PHE A 457 -26.68 -14.13 24.68
CA PHE A 457 -26.91 -13.35 23.46
C PHE A 457 -27.45 -14.23 22.32
N GLY A 458 -28.59 -13.83 21.76
CA GLY A 458 -29.05 -14.29 20.45
C GLY A 458 -28.25 -13.69 19.29
N THR A 459 -28.64 -14.02 18.06
CA THR A 459 -28.01 -13.60 16.80
C THR A 459 -27.68 -12.11 16.71
N VAL A 460 -28.60 -11.24 17.15
CA VAL A 460 -28.42 -9.78 17.19
C VAL A 460 -27.27 -9.38 18.12
N GLY A 461 -27.18 -9.97 19.30
CA GLY A 461 -26.12 -9.67 20.27
C GLY A 461 -24.75 -10.15 19.79
N VAL A 462 -24.68 -11.38 19.27
CA VAL A 462 -23.47 -11.94 18.66
C VAL A 462 -23.01 -11.10 17.46
N GLY A 463 -23.93 -10.71 16.57
CA GLY A 463 -23.64 -9.81 15.44
C GLY A 463 -23.11 -8.45 15.88
N ASN A 464 -23.76 -7.80 16.84
CA ASN A 464 -23.36 -6.48 17.36
C ASN A 464 -21.95 -6.47 17.98
N MET A 465 -21.46 -7.58 18.56
CA MET A 465 -20.10 -7.65 19.11
C MET A 465 -18.99 -7.43 18.05
N SER A 466 -19.26 -7.70 16.77
CA SER A 466 -18.31 -7.46 15.67
C SER A 466 -18.03 -5.97 15.42
N LEU A 467 -18.93 -5.06 15.82
CA LEU A 467 -18.74 -3.61 15.70
C LEU A 467 -17.52 -3.10 16.46
N GLY A 468 -17.17 -3.75 17.59
CA GLY A 468 -15.96 -3.41 18.34
C GLY A 468 -14.71 -3.52 17.45
N VAL A 469 -14.53 -4.67 16.80
CA VAL A 469 -13.39 -4.92 15.91
C VAL A 469 -13.45 -3.99 14.68
N PHE A 470 -14.63 -3.77 14.10
CA PHE A 470 -14.82 -2.84 12.97
C PHE A 470 -14.32 -1.41 13.27
N ILE A 471 -14.77 -0.83 14.39
CA ILE A 471 -14.38 0.51 14.84
C ILE A 471 -12.86 0.55 15.12
N GLY A 472 -12.34 -0.51 15.76
CA GLY A 472 -10.90 -0.70 15.95
C GLY A 472 -10.13 -0.64 14.64
N CYS A 473 -10.50 -1.46 13.66
CA CYS A 473 -9.81 -1.55 12.37
C CYS A 473 -9.84 -0.23 11.58
N ILE A 474 -10.95 0.51 11.60
CA ILE A 474 -11.03 1.85 10.99
C ILE A 474 -10.01 2.81 11.64
N LEU A 475 -9.90 2.81 12.96
CA LEU A 475 -8.90 3.62 13.68
C LEU A 475 -7.46 3.12 13.39
N GLY A 476 -7.28 1.81 13.17
CA GLY A 476 -6.01 1.19 12.78
C GLY A 476 -5.50 1.65 11.41
N SER A 477 -6.35 1.61 10.37
CA SER A 477 -5.97 2.11 9.04
C SER A 477 -5.88 3.63 8.99
N ALA A 478 -6.61 4.37 9.85
CA ALA A 478 -6.38 5.80 10.06
C ALA A 478 -4.99 6.09 10.68
N TYR A 479 -4.49 5.24 11.58
CA TYR A 479 -3.10 5.28 12.04
C TYR A 479 -2.11 4.94 10.91
N GLY A 480 -2.49 4.06 9.97
CA GLY A 480 -1.76 3.85 8.70
C GLY A 480 -1.54 5.15 7.93
N ALA A 481 -2.58 5.98 7.74
CA ALA A 481 -2.46 7.28 7.07
C ALA A 481 -1.63 8.32 7.86
N ILE A 482 -1.51 8.17 9.19
CA ILE A 482 -0.57 8.95 10.01
C ILE A 482 0.88 8.44 9.79
N SER A 483 1.07 7.14 9.59
CA SER A 483 2.38 6.54 9.34
C SER A 483 3.04 7.08 8.06
N ASP A 484 2.28 7.33 6.98
CA ASP A 484 2.82 7.92 5.74
C ASP A 484 3.38 9.34 5.97
N ARG A 485 2.80 10.12 6.90
CA ARG A 485 3.34 11.42 7.30
C ARG A 485 4.65 11.28 8.10
N ALA A 486 4.73 10.27 8.96
CA ALA A 486 5.95 9.96 9.71
C ALA A 486 7.08 9.47 8.77
N ILE A 487 6.76 8.68 7.74
CA ILE A 487 7.71 8.25 6.70
C ILE A 487 8.34 9.44 5.98
N LEU A 488 7.54 10.45 5.60
CA LEU A 488 8.07 11.67 4.99
C LEU A 488 9.01 12.44 5.94
N TRP A 489 8.75 12.42 7.25
CA TRP A 489 9.65 12.99 8.26
C TRP A 489 10.96 12.19 8.41
N PHE A 490 10.89 10.86 8.49
CA PHE A 490 12.07 9.99 8.50
C PHE A 490 12.91 10.13 7.22
N THR A 491 12.26 10.22 6.05
CA THR A 491 12.91 10.42 4.74
C THR A 491 13.64 11.76 4.66
N ARG A 492 13.04 12.85 5.18
CA ARG A 492 13.71 14.15 5.31
C ARG A 492 14.94 14.10 6.22
N LYS A 493 14.90 13.27 7.27
CA LYS A 493 16.04 13.04 8.19
C LYS A 493 17.12 12.15 7.56
N ASN A 494 16.76 11.25 6.65
CA ASN A 494 17.65 10.32 5.95
C ASN A 494 18.10 10.85 4.56
N TYR A 495 18.51 12.12 4.48
CA TYR A 495 19.06 12.75 3.27
C TYR A 495 18.16 12.67 2.00
N GLY A 496 16.85 12.43 2.16
CA GLY A 496 15.91 12.27 1.04
C GLY A 496 15.73 10.83 0.54
N TYR A 497 16.44 9.85 1.11
CA TYR A 497 16.28 8.42 0.80
C TYR A 497 15.22 7.77 1.66
N TYR A 498 14.22 7.18 1.02
CA TYR A 498 13.21 6.33 1.64
C TYR A 498 13.68 4.86 1.65
N GLU A 499 13.55 4.23 2.82
CA GLU A 499 13.81 2.80 3.01
C GLU A 499 12.53 2.14 3.57
N PRO A 500 12.04 1.01 3.00
CA PRO A 500 10.82 0.34 3.46
C PRO A 500 10.80 0.02 4.96
N GLU A 501 11.96 -0.24 5.56
CA GLU A 501 12.12 -0.50 7.00
C GLU A 501 11.68 0.67 7.89
N MET A 502 11.63 1.90 7.37
CA MET A 502 11.08 3.06 8.10
C MET A 502 9.63 2.87 8.51
N ARG A 503 8.84 2.07 7.76
CA ARG A 503 7.45 1.75 8.16
C ARG A 503 7.40 0.94 9.47
N LEU A 504 8.37 0.03 9.66
CA LEU A 504 8.39 -0.92 10.79
C LEU A 504 8.55 -0.22 12.15
N GLN A 505 9.12 0.99 12.18
CA GLN A 505 9.32 1.77 13.41
C GLN A 505 8.00 2.19 14.08
N LEU A 506 6.89 2.23 13.33
CA LEU A 506 5.56 2.53 13.88
C LEU A 506 4.83 1.29 14.41
N ASN A 507 5.26 0.08 14.07
CA ASN A 507 4.56 -1.16 14.46
C ASN A 507 4.62 -1.46 15.96
N HIS A 508 5.49 -0.80 16.73
CA HIS A 508 5.57 -0.97 18.19
C HIS A 508 4.23 -0.73 18.90
N PHE A 509 3.47 0.30 18.50
CA PHE A 509 2.22 0.66 19.16
C PHE A 509 1.05 -0.26 18.78
N PRO A 510 0.75 -0.51 17.47
CA PRO A 510 -0.23 -1.52 17.06
C PRO A 510 0.05 -2.92 17.62
N ALA A 511 1.32 -3.34 17.72
CA ALA A 511 1.71 -4.63 18.31
C ALA A 511 1.25 -4.80 19.76
N VAL A 512 1.49 -3.79 20.60
CA VAL A 512 1.07 -3.79 22.01
C VAL A 512 -0.45 -3.69 22.12
N CYS A 513 -1.11 -2.88 21.29
CA CYS A 513 -2.57 -2.82 21.24
C CYS A 513 -3.21 -4.16 20.84
N MET A 514 -2.70 -4.85 19.82
CA MET A 514 -3.25 -6.14 19.39
C MET A 514 -3.23 -7.18 20.53
N SER A 515 -2.07 -7.33 21.19
CA SER A 515 -1.93 -8.24 22.33
C SER A 515 -2.81 -7.81 23.52
N GLY A 516 -2.71 -6.55 23.95
CA GLY A 516 -3.43 -6.04 25.11
C GLY A 516 -4.95 -6.09 24.94
N GLY A 517 -5.45 -5.79 23.73
CA GLY A 517 -6.87 -5.90 23.39
C GLY A 517 -7.39 -7.34 23.43
N PHE A 518 -6.61 -8.30 22.92
CA PHE A 518 -6.98 -9.71 22.96
C PHE A 518 -7.01 -10.28 24.40
N ILE A 519 -6.01 -9.93 25.21
CA ILE A 519 -5.95 -10.29 26.64
C ILE A 519 -7.11 -9.63 27.41
N MET A 520 -7.39 -8.35 27.13
CA MET A 520 -8.52 -7.63 27.74
C MET A 520 -9.85 -8.30 27.37
N PHE A 521 -10.10 -8.59 26.09
CA PHE A 521 -11.29 -9.32 25.62
C PHE A 521 -11.45 -10.66 26.36
N GLY A 522 -10.37 -11.45 26.44
CA GLY A 522 -10.38 -12.75 27.09
C GLY A 522 -10.67 -12.71 28.60
N ILE A 523 -9.91 -11.91 29.36
CA ILE A 523 -10.07 -11.80 30.82
C ILE A 523 -11.43 -11.17 31.19
N THR A 524 -11.88 -10.18 30.43
CA THR A 524 -13.18 -9.52 30.70
C THR A 524 -14.36 -10.46 30.43
N THR A 525 -14.29 -11.25 29.36
CA THR A 525 -15.30 -12.26 29.03
C THR A 525 -15.30 -13.39 30.05
N ALA A 526 -14.13 -13.93 30.41
CA ALA A 526 -14.00 -15.04 31.36
C ALA A 526 -14.47 -14.71 32.79
N LYS A 527 -14.45 -13.42 33.17
CA LYS A 527 -15.01 -12.93 34.43
C LYS A 527 -16.50 -12.59 34.38
N GLY A 528 -17.17 -12.77 33.24
CA GLY A 528 -18.59 -12.45 33.08
C GLY A 528 -18.92 -10.97 33.26
N MET A 529 -17.97 -10.07 33.02
CA MET A 529 -18.19 -8.62 33.20
C MET A 529 -19.07 -8.04 32.10
N HIS A 530 -19.69 -6.88 32.34
CA HIS A 530 -20.60 -6.26 31.37
C HIS A 530 -20.00 -6.17 29.95
N TRP A 531 -20.79 -6.53 28.93
CA TRP A 531 -20.36 -6.78 27.54
C TRP A 531 -19.55 -5.64 26.88
N ILE A 532 -19.68 -4.41 27.39
CA ILE A 532 -18.87 -3.26 27.01
C ILE A 532 -17.36 -3.54 27.20
N TYR A 533 -16.94 -4.20 28.28
CA TYR A 533 -15.50 -4.43 28.52
C TYR A 533 -14.88 -5.39 27.50
N PRO A 534 -15.49 -6.55 27.16
CA PRO A 534 -15.06 -7.35 26.00
C PRO A 534 -15.11 -6.59 24.66
N SER A 535 -16.13 -5.76 24.44
CA SER A 535 -16.25 -4.96 23.21
C SER A 535 -15.12 -3.93 23.07
N ILE A 536 -14.71 -3.28 24.16
CA ILE A 536 -13.54 -2.36 24.19
C ILE A 536 -12.25 -3.14 23.91
N GLY A 537 -12.05 -4.31 24.54
CA GLY A 537 -10.90 -5.17 24.23
C GLY A 537 -10.85 -5.57 22.75
N SER A 538 -12.01 -5.88 22.17
CA SER A 538 -12.17 -6.20 20.74
C SER A 538 -11.84 -5.01 19.82
N ALA A 539 -12.16 -3.78 20.22
CA ALA A 539 -11.76 -2.57 19.49
C ALA A 539 -10.26 -2.27 19.59
N ILE A 540 -9.64 -2.44 20.76
CA ILE A 540 -8.20 -2.27 20.94
C ILE A 540 -7.43 -3.34 20.14
N PHE A 541 -7.96 -4.58 20.09
CA PHE A 541 -7.46 -5.64 19.21
C PHE A 541 -7.59 -5.26 17.73
N GLY A 542 -8.76 -4.80 17.28
CA GLY A 542 -9.01 -4.39 15.90
C GLY A 542 -8.11 -3.25 15.41
N PHE A 543 -7.79 -2.29 16.31
CA PHE A 543 -6.81 -1.23 16.03
C PHE A 543 -5.42 -1.80 15.76
N GLY A 544 -4.95 -2.70 16.63
CA GLY A 544 -3.67 -3.37 16.47
C GLY A 544 -3.61 -4.24 15.21
N LEU A 545 -4.70 -4.96 14.92
CA LEU A 545 -4.87 -5.79 13.72
C LEU A 545 -4.70 -4.98 12.43
N GLY A 546 -5.44 -3.87 12.28
CA GLY A 546 -5.38 -3.03 11.08
C GLY A 546 -3.99 -2.42 10.87
N GLY A 547 -3.46 -1.72 11.88
CA GLY A 547 -2.16 -1.05 11.77
C GLY A 547 -1.00 -2.00 11.50
N LEU A 548 -1.00 -3.19 12.10
CA LEU A 548 0.10 -4.16 11.93
C LEU A 548 0.04 -4.89 10.58
N SER A 549 -1.16 -5.20 10.08
CA SER A 549 -1.34 -5.90 8.80
C SER A 549 -1.07 -4.99 7.60
N ASP A 550 -1.62 -3.78 7.58
CA ASP A 550 -1.42 -2.78 6.52
C ASP A 550 0.09 -2.50 6.31
N VAL A 551 0.83 -2.26 7.39
CA VAL A 551 2.28 -2.01 7.32
C VAL A 551 3.06 -3.24 6.83
N ALA A 552 2.71 -4.44 7.31
CA ALA A 552 3.41 -5.66 6.93
C ALA A 552 3.27 -5.96 5.42
N LEU A 553 2.11 -5.69 4.83
CA LEU A 553 1.89 -5.81 3.38
C LEU A 553 2.67 -4.75 2.60
N CYS A 554 2.56 -3.48 2.99
CA CYS A 554 3.27 -2.36 2.35
C CYS A 554 4.79 -2.58 2.28
N VAL A 555 5.43 -3.11 3.34
CA VAL A 555 6.88 -3.38 3.33
C VAL A 555 7.30 -4.41 2.26
N THR A 556 6.47 -5.43 1.97
CA THR A 556 6.74 -6.39 0.89
C THR A 556 6.45 -5.81 -0.50
N ILE A 557 5.39 -4.98 -0.64
CA ILE A 557 5.12 -4.24 -1.88
C ILE A 557 6.30 -3.31 -2.21
N ASP A 558 6.69 -2.47 -1.26
CA ASP A 558 7.71 -1.43 -1.45
C ASP A 558 9.11 -2.04 -1.70
N SER A 559 9.44 -3.17 -1.05
CA SER A 559 10.73 -3.87 -1.22
C SER A 559 10.87 -4.63 -2.54
N TYR A 560 9.80 -5.26 -3.04
CA TYR A 560 9.90 -6.32 -4.06
C TYR A 560 8.89 -6.18 -5.22
N GLN A 561 8.59 -4.95 -5.62
CA GLN A 561 7.56 -4.54 -6.61
C GLN A 561 7.43 -5.41 -7.87
N ALA A 562 8.52 -6.00 -8.38
CA ALA A 562 8.50 -6.85 -9.58
C ALA A 562 7.98 -8.28 -9.32
N ILE A 563 8.15 -8.82 -8.11
CA ILE A 563 7.72 -10.18 -7.72
C ILE A 563 6.56 -10.19 -6.71
N THR A 564 6.02 -9.01 -6.34
CA THR A 564 4.93 -8.86 -5.36
C THR A 564 3.73 -9.78 -5.62
N GLY A 565 3.31 -9.91 -6.89
CA GLY A 565 2.18 -10.77 -7.27
C GLY A 565 2.46 -12.27 -7.05
N GLU A 566 3.71 -12.71 -7.15
CA GLU A 566 4.11 -14.10 -6.84
C GLU A 566 4.37 -14.29 -5.34
N ALA A 567 4.86 -13.26 -4.65
CA ALA A 567 5.05 -13.25 -3.20
C ALA A 567 3.72 -13.40 -2.44
N PHE A 568 2.65 -12.73 -2.90
CA PHE A 568 1.34 -12.82 -2.26
C PHE A 568 0.68 -14.20 -2.33
N ILE A 569 1.06 -15.04 -3.30
CA ILE A 569 0.65 -16.46 -3.36
C ILE A 569 1.12 -17.20 -2.09
N GLY A 570 2.39 -17.01 -1.71
CA GLY A 570 2.97 -17.62 -0.50
C GLY A 570 2.43 -17.00 0.80
N VAL A 571 2.17 -15.69 0.80
CA VAL A 571 1.54 -14.98 1.93
C VAL A 571 0.12 -15.51 2.18
N ALA A 572 -0.73 -15.61 1.16
CA ALA A 572 -2.10 -16.11 1.28
C ALA A 572 -2.15 -17.59 1.74
N PHE A 573 -1.28 -18.44 1.17
CA PHE A 573 -1.15 -19.84 1.61
C PHE A 573 -0.81 -19.95 3.11
N MET A 574 0.23 -19.23 3.58
CA MET A 574 0.61 -19.24 4.99
C MET A 574 -0.51 -18.69 5.89
N ARG A 575 -1.18 -17.61 5.44
CA ARG A 575 -2.27 -16.95 6.17
C ARG A 575 -3.39 -17.92 6.55
N ASN A 576 -3.78 -18.74 5.59
CA ASN A 576 -4.90 -19.66 5.75
C ASN A 576 -4.44 -20.95 6.47
N ALA A 577 -3.20 -21.40 6.24
CA ALA A 577 -2.60 -22.56 6.91
C ALA A 577 -2.57 -22.45 8.46
N PHE A 578 -2.14 -21.30 9.01
CA PHE A 578 -2.18 -21.09 10.47
C PHE A 578 -3.62 -20.99 11.00
N SER A 579 -4.55 -20.45 10.20
CA SER A 579 -5.97 -20.32 10.57
C SER A 579 -6.67 -21.69 10.67
N ILE A 580 -6.27 -22.69 9.87
CA ILE A 580 -6.71 -24.09 10.03
C ILE A 580 -6.31 -24.62 11.41
N ALA A 581 -5.02 -24.48 11.76
CA ALA A 581 -4.45 -25.10 12.96
C ALA A 581 -5.09 -24.56 14.25
N ILE A 582 -5.29 -23.23 14.35
CA ILE A 582 -5.96 -22.66 15.51
C ILE A 582 -7.43 -23.05 15.56
N SER A 583 -8.12 -23.12 14.42
CA SER A 583 -9.56 -23.42 14.39
C SER A 583 -9.83 -24.83 14.92
N PHE A 584 -9.11 -25.86 14.45
CA PHE A 584 -9.27 -27.22 15.00
C PHE A 584 -8.83 -27.33 16.46
N ALA A 585 -7.82 -26.58 16.90
CA ALA A 585 -7.34 -26.62 18.28
C ALA A 585 -8.21 -25.83 19.29
N LEU A 586 -9.00 -24.86 18.83
CA LEU A 586 -9.66 -23.86 19.69
C LEU A 586 -10.57 -24.46 20.75
N VAL A 587 -11.51 -25.33 20.37
CA VAL A 587 -12.47 -25.90 21.32
C VAL A 587 -11.81 -26.86 22.32
N PRO A 588 -10.97 -27.85 21.90
CA PRO A 588 -10.22 -28.67 22.85
C PRO A 588 -9.31 -27.87 23.80
N TRP A 589 -8.74 -26.75 23.36
CA TRP A 589 -7.92 -25.88 24.21
C TRP A 589 -8.77 -25.07 25.21
N LEU A 590 -9.92 -24.56 24.77
CA LEU A 590 -10.90 -23.89 25.63
C LEU A 590 -11.39 -24.81 26.75
N ASP A 591 -11.73 -26.06 26.41
CA ASP A 591 -12.18 -27.09 27.35
C ASP A 591 -11.06 -27.49 28.35
N ALA A 592 -9.81 -27.57 27.88
CA ALA A 592 -8.68 -28.05 28.69
C ALA A 592 -8.03 -27.01 29.61
N GLN A 593 -8.06 -25.71 29.26
CA GLN A 593 -7.40 -24.65 30.04
C GLN A 593 -8.32 -23.52 30.52
N GLY A 594 -9.56 -23.46 30.01
CA GLY A 594 -10.49 -22.37 30.27
C GLY A 594 -10.13 -21.07 29.55
N LEU A 595 -11.16 -20.25 29.32
CA LEU A 595 -11.07 -19.05 28.48
C LEU A 595 -9.98 -18.07 28.91
N GLN A 596 -9.83 -17.84 30.22
CA GLN A 596 -8.85 -16.87 30.76
C GLN A 596 -7.41 -17.27 30.42
N ASN A 597 -7.01 -18.51 30.67
CA ASN A 597 -5.63 -18.94 30.45
C ASN A 597 -5.32 -19.05 28.96
N MET A 598 -6.25 -19.62 28.18
CA MET A 598 -6.14 -19.74 26.72
C MET A 598 -5.90 -18.36 26.07
N THR A 599 -6.72 -17.36 26.43
CA THR A 599 -6.62 -16.00 25.84
C THR A 599 -5.40 -15.21 26.30
N ILE A 600 -4.92 -15.41 27.54
CA ILE A 600 -3.63 -14.87 27.99
C ILE A 600 -2.48 -15.45 27.16
N VAL A 601 -2.45 -16.77 26.94
CA VAL A 601 -1.41 -17.43 26.14
C VAL A 601 -1.48 -16.99 24.68
N MET A 602 -2.66 -16.96 24.06
CA MET A 602 -2.85 -16.40 22.71
C MET A 602 -2.36 -14.96 22.61
N GLY A 603 -2.66 -14.11 23.60
CA GLY A 603 -2.21 -12.71 23.64
C GLY A 603 -0.68 -12.56 23.78
N LEU A 604 -0.01 -13.44 24.51
CA LEU A 604 1.46 -13.47 24.62
C LEU A 604 2.10 -13.96 23.31
N TRP A 605 1.53 -14.96 22.64
CA TRP A 605 1.96 -15.38 21.29
C TRP A 605 1.72 -14.29 20.25
N ALA A 606 0.59 -13.59 20.32
CA ALA A 606 0.30 -12.43 19.48
C ALA A 606 1.34 -11.32 19.66
N LEU A 607 1.78 -11.05 20.90
CA LEU A 607 2.84 -10.07 21.18
C LEU A 607 4.21 -10.51 20.61
N ALA A 608 4.59 -11.77 20.83
CA ALA A 608 5.85 -12.32 20.34
C ALA A 608 5.94 -12.29 18.81
N MET A 609 4.86 -12.68 18.12
CA MET A 609 4.79 -12.66 16.66
C MET A 609 4.63 -11.24 16.09
N ALA A 610 3.98 -10.33 16.81
CA ALA A 610 3.94 -8.93 16.42
C ALA A 610 5.34 -8.30 16.47
N PHE A 611 6.15 -8.57 17.51
CA PHE A 611 7.53 -8.08 17.63
C PHE A 611 8.53 -8.63 16.61
N LEU A 612 8.13 -9.54 15.71
CA LEU A 612 8.96 -10.00 14.58
C LEU A 612 9.40 -8.85 13.64
N HIS A 613 8.76 -7.67 13.72
CA HIS A 613 9.22 -6.46 13.04
C HIS A 613 10.55 -5.91 13.59
N VAL A 614 10.94 -6.21 14.83
CA VAL A 614 12.18 -5.68 15.45
C VAL A 614 13.44 -6.28 14.80
N PRO A 615 13.55 -7.61 14.60
CA PRO A 615 14.61 -8.18 13.76
C PRO A 615 14.64 -7.60 12.34
N MET A 616 13.47 -7.40 11.71
CA MET A 616 13.41 -6.83 10.36
C MET A 616 13.85 -5.36 10.30
N MET A 617 13.59 -4.57 11.35
CA MET A 617 14.08 -3.20 11.48
C MET A 617 15.62 -3.13 11.62
N ILE A 618 16.24 -4.11 12.29
CA ILE A 618 17.70 -4.13 12.55
C ILE A 618 18.48 -4.73 11.37
N TRP A 619 17.95 -5.78 10.73
CA TRP A 619 18.68 -6.55 9.70
C TRP A 619 18.07 -6.46 8.29
N GLY A 620 16.89 -5.86 8.09
CA GLY A 620 16.17 -5.82 6.81
C GLY A 620 16.98 -5.30 5.63
N LYS A 621 17.64 -4.15 5.79
CA LYS A 621 18.51 -3.56 4.75
C LYS A 621 19.62 -4.53 4.33
N ARG A 622 20.35 -5.10 5.32
CA ARG A 622 21.42 -6.09 5.10
C ARG A 622 20.93 -7.39 4.47
N ILE A 623 19.66 -7.73 4.67
CA ILE A 623 19.02 -8.88 4.01
C ILE A 623 18.71 -8.54 2.55
N ARG A 624 18.13 -7.37 2.25
CA ARG A 624 17.81 -6.92 0.88
C ARG A 624 19.07 -6.73 0.02
N GLU A 625 20.15 -6.21 0.59
CA GLU A 625 21.48 -6.16 -0.06
C GLU A 625 21.97 -7.57 -0.46
N LYS A 626 21.82 -8.57 0.43
CA LYS A 626 22.21 -9.96 0.14
C LYS A 626 21.28 -10.69 -0.83
N THR A 627 19.99 -10.31 -0.90
CA THR A 627 19.02 -10.95 -1.80
C THR A 627 18.90 -10.27 -3.16
N GLU A 628 19.50 -9.08 -3.36
CA GLU A 628 19.43 -8.30 -4.60
C GLU A 628 19.75 -9.11 -5.87
N ALA A 629 20.85 -9.87 -5.88
CA ALA A 629 21.23 -10.71 -7.02
C ALA A 629 20.24 -11.87 -7.30
N SER A 630 19.45 -12.28 -6.29
CA SER A 630 18.35 -13.25 -6.47
C SER A 630 17.09 -12.54 -7.01
N TYR A 631 16.77 -11.35 -6.48
CA TYR A 631 15.65 -10.52 -6.96
C TYR A 631 15.81 -10.12 -8.42
N LYS A 632 16.99 -9.61 -8.83
CA LYS A 632 17.27 -9.19 -10.20
C LYS A 632 17.04 -10.32 -11.22
N ARG A 633 17.48 -11.55 -10.93
CA ARG A 633 17.27 -12.72 -11.81
C ARG A 633 15.80 -13.10 -11.99
N MET A 634 15.00 -13.02 -10.92
CA MET A 634 13.55 -13.28 -11.00
C MET A 634 12.83 -12.16 -11.75
N ALA A 635 13.22 -10.89 -11.50
CA ALA A 635 12.66 -9.72 -12.17
C ALA A 635 12.98 -9.66 -13.68
N THR A 636 14.09 -10.24 -14.14
CA THR A 636 14.42 -10.37 -15.58
C THR A 636 13.77 -11.59 -16.24
N GLY A 637 12.76 -12.21 -15.62
CA GLY A 637 12.07 -13.39 -16.14
C GLY A 637 12.93 -14.67 -16.19
N THR A 638 14.17 -14.61 -15.70
CA THR A 638 15.15 -15.71 -15.73
C THR A 638 14.89 -16.67 -14.56
N ARG A 639 13.70 -17.26 -14.56
CA ARG A 639 13.15 -18.13 -13.49
C ARG A 639 13.93 -19.46 -13.36
N VAL A 640 13.77 -20.12 -12.20
CA VAL A 640 14.58 -21.24 -11.69
C VAL A 640 13.85 -22.58 -11.76
#